data_AF-A0A1G4JTZ2-F1
#
_entry.id   AF-A0A1G4JTZ2-F1
#
_cell.length_a   1.000
_cell.length_b   1.000
_cell.length_c   1.000
_cell.angle_alpha   90.00
_cell.angle_beta   90.00
_cell.angle_gamma   90.00
#
_symmetry.space_group_name_H-M   'P 1'
#
loop_
_entity.id
_entity.type
_entity.pdbx_description
1 polymer ?
#
loop_
_entity_poly.entity_id
_entity_poly.type
_entity_poly.pdbx_seq_one_letter_code
_entity_poly.pdbx_strand_id
1 'polypeptide(L)'
;MASTDSRGRRSIEKRVRTSSSIDADSLAPSSEPPADMARPNKRARNYGLMTQTQDSSQALNGEDANASNWLLPGYIKCVRLRDFMCHKNFHLKLGSKLNFIIGSNGSGKSAILTAITVGLGAKATDTSRGSNLKEFIREGCSSARVEIVLSNEGFGSYGKDTYGSEITIARTIKKDGPAAFAIKDESGRIVSTKRRDLQAITDHFSIPVMNPMCFLSQDAARSFLTASTPADKYKHFMRATLLEDTEANLQKAEDTSQKAEDYLIFHAKSVKVLRKEYEDSRRLLEGLRGNQELSRRKKHLQGRLLWLSIAENEKKLHKLQKNGADYQEKIDELDRNQSRVENKIERYNVDQSASEEDLMNAQTKLQEKKQIAEDVRSKLNQIKLDYEAQIRNRTETETLVEQAKCKIRNCNNNINHLEEQLRRQAGGDKKGIERKLTDLQNEMALKDESLLQYSEQLRTAMGEAKELKSNAEKTKEDKERTISFKQRELQNVISGKQNFLFNFDPKMDKVVQVIKRQQFSVPPIGPLGAYVTVKPDFREWTKCIQAYLGNNLGAFVVANGRDSDLLKKILNSHGLKHRPNIITRKFEEFDYSRGKPKIGYPTIVDALEFSAGTEFVLVDVSSIEKILLIKNKDEAMEVLRSSQNANVNRALSIIKENRFLYFLSTKSQNSLKYRGPLRMMTKNSSDDDISYLKRSIHDDERGLAEFIELNRRQLAETQDQINSILDEISSIKSSITEMGRREASLRIELETEIDMGAIEQMQDEKRSYEEAISSYSLTIEEINDRLGSINREAQHLRQSLSEARSQVQESESSLQALKDSCSLRDSNLSKLREDDRRYTQELQRYKEHLEENRRKQDEFNAGIQRQIPDAVVFCSRAIAFGEGMPETKEDTNAELEEVSHRIQDAERRAGISQDQVYELFQKAKMKKEDAERKYSEVDNLIRHLKKSLEKRGMTLNLARADTYLNADTDFRNSLQERNFSGSLDFDYDEKTLNMLMKTPNDDCPRNVDTFSGGEKSFAQTSLLLATWRPMRSRIIALDEFDVYMDQVNRREGTKLIVSKYSRDERTQTIIITPQDIGKMANLDNPEIFIHKMSDPERRNNSS
;
A
#
# COMPACT_ATOMS: atom_id res chain seq x y z
N MET A 1 -74.79 -16.20 -52.98
CA MET A 1 -73.78 -17.28 -52.96
C MET A 1 -72.72 -16.84 -51.97
N ALA A 2 -72.81 -17.09 -50.66
CA ALA A 2 -73.05 -18.32 -49.88
C ALA A 2 -71.72 -18.71 -49.18
N SER A 3 -71.65 -18.90 -47.86
CA SER A 3 -72.69 -18.75 -46.82
C SER A 3 -72.07 -18.68 -45.42
N THR A 4 -72.75 -17.94 -44.53
CA THR A 4 -72.86 -18.11 -43.05
C THR A 4 -71.63 -17.95 -42.15
N ASP A 5 -71.67 -17.40 -40.93
CA ASP A 5 -72.47 -16.33 -40.25
C ASP A 5 -71.89 -16.15 -38.80
N SER A 6 -72.10 -15.10 -37.99
CA SER A 6 -72.91 -13.87 -38.13
C SER A 6 -72.35 -12.66 -37.32
N ARG A 7 -73.15 -11.59 -37.32
CA ARG A 7 -73.28 -10.44 -36.38
C ARG A 7 -72.73 -10.65 -34.94
N GLY A 8 -72.18 -9.65 -34.24
CA GLY A 8 -71.92 -8.24 -34.54
C GLY A 8 -71.83 -7.37 -33.25
N ARG A 9 -71.24 -6.15 -33.34
CA ARG A 9 -71.32 -4.98 -32.41
C ARG A 9 -71.69 -5.25 -30.92
N ARG A 10 -70.89 -4.84 -29.93
CA ARG A 10 -70.70 -3.45 -29.47
C ARG A 10 -69.66 -3.35 -28.33
N SER A 11 -69.33 -2.13 -27.92
CA SER A 11 -68.36 -1.79 -26.87
C SER A 11 -69.01 -1.49 -25.50
N ILE A 12 -68.15 -1.34 -24.46
CA ILE A 12 -68.33 -0.57 -23.20
C ILE A 12 -68.79 -1.33 -21.91
N GLU A 13 -67.89 -1.27 -20.91
CA GLU A 13 -68.06 -1.16 -19.43
C GLU A 13 -68.29 -2.34 -18.43
N LYS A 14 -67.28 -2.47 -17.53
CA LYS A 14 -67.31 -2.39 -16.04
C LYS A 14 -68.03 -3.45 -15.15
N ARG A 15 -67.16 -4.12 -14.33
CA ARG A 15 -67.10 -4.11 -12.83
C ARG A 15 -67.62 -5.33 -12.03
N VAL A 16 -66.84 -5.64 -10.98
CA VAL A 16 -67.17 -6.24 -9.65
C VAL A 16 -66.65 -7.67 -9.34
N ARG A 17 -65.96 -7.72 -8.18
CA ARG A 17 -65.60 -8.78 -7.18
C ARG A 17 -66.51 -10.04 -7.14
N THR A 18 -66.09 -11.22 -6.63
CA THR A 18 -65.61 -11.50 -5.24
C THR A 18 -64.88 -12.85 -5.01
N SER A 19 -63.87 -12.84 -4.11
CA SER A 19 -63.46 -13.83 -3.07
C SER A 19 -63.29 -15.36 -3.29
N SER A 20 -62.15 -15.84 -2.75
CA SER A 20 -61.92 -17.05 -1.90
C SER A 20 -61.41 -18.39 -2.50
N SER A 21 -60.66 -19.14 -1.66
CA SER A 21 -59.93 -20.43 -1.86
C SER A 21 -58.87 -20.44 -2.98
N ILE A 22 -57.56 -20.56 -2.72
CA ILE A 22 -56.75 -21.63 -2.07
C ILE A 22 -56.19 -22.65 -3.10
N ASP A 23 -54.87 -22.83 -2.98
CA ASP A 23 -53.97 -23.88 -3.49
C ASP A 23 -53.34 -23.85 -4.90
N ALA A 24 -52.02 -24.09 -4.82
CA ALA A 24 -51.08 -24.77 -5.72
C ALA A 24 -50.71 -24.18 -7.10
N ASP A 25 -49.38 -24.11 -7.26
CA ASP A 25 -48.59 -24.19 -8.49
C ASP A 25 -49.01 -23.39 -9.73
N SER A 26 -48.23 -22.35 -10.05
CA SER A 26 -47.28 -22.45 -11.17
C SER A 26 -46.46 -21.18 -11.41
N LEU A 27 -45.27 -21.39 -12.01
CA LEU A 27 -44.50 -20.47 -12.86
C LEU A 27 -43.79 -19.25 -12.25
N ALA A 28 -42.47 -19.37 -12.29
CA ALA A 28 -41.41 -18.39 -12.03
C ALA A 28 -41.58 -16.98 -12.65
N PRO A 29 -41.00 -15.95 -12.00
CA PRO A 29 -40.61 -14.71 -12.65
C PRO A 29 -39.13 -14.72 -13.05
N SER A 30 -38.85 -14.57 -14.34
CA SER A 30 -37.53 -14.22 -14.86
C SER A 30 -37.31 -12.70 -14.78
N SER A 31 -36.21 -12.25 -14.17
CA SER A 31 -35.51 -11.00 -14.51
C SER A 31 -34.19 -10.92 -13.73
N GLU A 32 -33.12 -10.62 -14.46
CA GLU A 32 -31.75 -10.63 -13.95
C GLU A 32 -31.42 -9.38 -13.11
N PRO A 33 -30.62 -9.50 -12.03
CA PRO A 33 -29.97 -8.35 -11.41
C PRO A 33 -28.72 -7.94 -12.20
N PRO A 34 -28.38 -6.64 -12.25
CA PRO A 34 -27.29 -6.15 -13.10
C PRO A 34 -25.90 -6.59 -12.63
N ALA A 35 -25.04 -6.90 -13.60
CA ALA A 35 -23.66 -7.29 -13.38
C ALA A 35 -22.76 -6.07 -13.05
N ASP A 36 -22.58 -5.79 -11.76
CA ASP A 36 -21.24 -5.50 -11.23
C ASP A 36 -21.20 -5.51 -9.69
N MET A 37 -20.75 -6.62 -9.09
CA MET A 37 -20.14 -6.68 -7.74
C MET A 37 -19.49 -8.05 -7.53
N ALA A 38 -18.22 -8.15 -7.95
CA ALA A 38 -17.37 -9.29 -7.63
C ALA A 38 -17.09 -9.36 -6.11
N ARG A 39 -18.01 -9.97 -5.36
CA ARG A 39 -17.74 -10.38 -3.97
C ARG A 39 -16.68 -11.50 -4.01
N PRO A 40 -15.61 -11.43 -3.20
CA PRO A 40 -14.67 -12.54 -3.12
C PRO A 40 -15.40 -13.73 -2.50
N ASN A 41 -15.67 -14.76 -3.32
CA ASN A 41 -16.24 -16.02 -2.86
C ASN A 41 -15.33 -16.60 -1.77
N LYS A 42 -15.77 -16.48 -0.51
CA LYS A 42 -15.22 -17.28 0.59
C LYS A 42 -15.44 -18.73 0.19
N ARG A 43 -14.35 -19.42 -0.18
CA ARG A 43 -14.34 -20.79 -0.70
C ARG A 43 -15.33 -21.66 0.06
N ALA A 44 -16.48 -21.94 -0.56
CA ALA A 44 -17.33 -23.04 -0.14
C ALA A 44 -16.46 -24.30 -0.19
N ARG A 45 -16.50 -25.14 0.86
CA ARG A 45 -15.81 -26.42 0.84
C ARG A 45 -16.59 -27.38 -0.04
N ASN A 46 -16.41 -27.26 -1.34
CA ASN A 46 -16.65 -28.37 -2.26
C ASN A 46 -15.56 -29.41 -1.95
N TYR A 47 -15.85 -30.30 -1.00
CA TYR A 47 -15.17 -31.59 -0.96
C TYR A 47 -15.53 -32.27 -2.29
N GLY A 48 -14.51 -32.55 -3.12
CA GLY A 48 -14.71 -33.34 -4.32
C GLY A 48 -15.28 -34.71 -3.96
N LEU A 49 -16.08 -35.30 -4.86
CA LEU A 49 -16.43 -36.70 -4.70
C LEU A 49 -15.13 -37.52 -4.63
N MET A 50 -14.96 -38.28 -3.55
CA MET A 50 -13.92 -39.31 -3.47
C MET A 50 -14.11 -40.27 -4.64
N THR A 51 -13.03 -40.85 -5.16
CA THR A 51 -13.03 -41.71 -6.36
C THR A 51 -13.78 -43.05 -6.20
N GLN A 52 -14.59 -43.19 -5.15
CA GLN A 52 -15.11 -44.44 -4.61
C GLN A 52 -16.63 -44.42 -4.34
N THR A 53 -17.34 -43.36 -4.70
CA THR A 53 -18.81 -43.26 -4.60
C THR A 53 -19.50 -44.07 -5.70
N GLN A 54 -20.70 -44.60 -5.44
CA GLN A 54 -21.39 -45.57 -6.32
C GLN A 54 -21.60 -45.11 -7.77
N ASP A 55 -21.66 -43.81 -8.03
CA ASP A 55 -21.75 -43.25 -9.40
C ASP A 55 -20.55 -43.65 -10.28
N SER A 56 -19.35 -43.83 -9.72
CA SER A 56 -18.18 -44.29 -10.50
C SER A 56 -18.30 -45.75 -10.96
N SER A 57 -19.15 -46.55 -10.30
CA SER A 57 -19.52 -47.90 -10.78
C SER A 57 -20.74 -47.92 -11.70
N GLN A 58 -21.66 -46.94 -11.63
CA GLN A 58 -22.77 -46.86 -12.58
C GLN A 58 -22.32 -46.35 -13.96
N ALA A 59 -21.33 -45.44 -14.01
CA ALA A 59 -20.72 -44.96 -15.25
C ALA A 59 -20.03 -46.07 -16.08
N LEU A 60 -19.68 -47.21 -15.48
CA LEU A 60 -19.09 -48.37 -16.17
C LEU A 60 -20.13 -49.29 -16.83
N ASN A 61 -21.42 -49.13 -16.51
CA ASN A 61 -22.52 -49.94 -17.07
C ASN A 61 -23.33 -49.21 -18.15
N GLY A 62 -22.96 -47.97 -18.51
CA GLY A 62 -23.63 -47.18 -19.54
C GLY A 62 -22.88 -47.21 -20.87
N GLU A 63 -23.44 -47.92 -21.86
CA GLU A 63 -23.24 -47.78 -23.31
C GLU A 63 -21.86 -47.31 -23.84
N ASP A 64 -20.76 -47.93 -23.41
CA ASP A 64 -19.49 -47.82 -24.13
C ASP A 64 -18.69 -49.14 -24.07
N ALA A 65 -18.87 -49.98 -25.10
CA ALA A 65 -18.28 -51.33 -25.18
C ALA A 65 -16.74 -51.36 -25.36
N ASN A 66 -16.08 -50.20 -25.24
CA ASN A 66 -14.62 -50.03 -25.27
C ASN A 66 -14.02 -49.67 -23.88
N ALA A 67 -14.82 -49.67 -22.81
CA ALA A 67 -14.40 -49.23 -21.45
C ALA A 67 -13.44 -50.20 -20.70
N SER A 68 -12.87 -51.21 -21.36
CA SER A 68 -12.07 -52.29 -20.75
C SER A 68 -10.61 -51.93 -20.41
N ASN A 69 -10.24 -50.65 -20.37
CA ASN A 69 -8.82 -50.23 -20.26
C ASN A 69 -8.58 -48.93 -19.46
N TRP A 70 -9.55 -48.48 -18.66
CA TRP A 70 -9.45 -47.21 -17.91
C TRP A 70 -8.78 -47.40 -16.55
N LEU A 71 -7.47 -47.19 -16.49
CA LEU A 71 -6.71 -47.13 -15.23
C LEU A 71 -7.25 -46.03 -14.30
N LEU A 72 -7.73 -46.43 -13.12
CA LEU A 72 -8.11 -45.50 -12.06
C LEU A 72 -6.87 -44.73 -11.52
N PRO A 73 -6.97 -43.44 -11.17
CA PRO A 73 -5.87 -42.68 -10.58
C PRO A 73 -5.53 -43.12 -9.15
N GLY A 74 -4.46 -42.56 -8.58
CA GLY A 74 -4.10 -42.70 -7.16
C GLY A 74 -3.19 -43.88 -6.80
N TYR A 75 -2.82 -44.75 -7.74
CA TYR A 75 -1.80 -45.79 -7.50
C TYR A 75 -0.37 -45.21 -7.57
N ILE A 76 0.59 -45.83 -6.89
CA ILE A 76 2.00 -45.44 -6.93
C ILE A 76 2.61 -45.94 -8.24
N LYS A 77 2.98 -45.04 -9.15
CA LYS A 77 3.79 -45.35 -10.34
C LYS A 77 5.25 -45.64 -9.98
N CYS A 78 5.80 -44.91 -9.00
CA CYS A 78 7.23 -44.99 -8.67
C CYS A 78 7.56 -44.58 -7.21
N VAL A 79 8.57 -45.24 -6.64
CA VAL A 79 9.25 -44.85 -5.40
C VAL A 79 10.73 -44.57 -5.71
N ARG A 80 11.25 -43.43 -5.22
CA ARG A 80 12.66 -43.03 -5.29
C ARG A 80 13.17 -42.71 -3.89
N LEU A 81 14.27 -43.32 -3.50
CA LEU A 81 14.91 -43.11 -2.20
C LEU A 81 16.35 -42.62 -2.37
N ARG A 82 16.76 -41.64 -1.59
CA ARG A 82 18.16 -41.20 -1.48
C ARG A 82 18.56 -41.11 -0.01
N ASP A 83 19.68 -41.74 0.32
CA ASP A 83 20.28 -41.84 1.66
C ASP A 83 19.25 -42.16 2.77
N PHE A 84 18.33 -43.09 2.48
CA PHE A 84 17.24 -43.49 3.36
C PHE A 84 17.44 -44.93 3.86
N MET A 85 17.58 -45.11 5.18
CA MET A 85 17.97 -46.38 5.80
C MET A 85 19.19 -47.01 5.11
N CYS A 86 19.08 -48.21 4.55
CA CYS A 86 20.14 -48.89 3.79
C CYS A 86 20.30 -48.41 2.33
N HIS A 87 19.35 -47.63 1.81
CA HIS A 87 19.30 -47.24 0.39
C HIS A 87 20.04 -45.92 0.13
N LYS A 88 21.22 -45.99 -0.50
CA LYS A 88 21.97 -44.80 -0.96
C LYS A 88 21.26 -44.06 -2.09
N ASN A 89 20.89 -44.77 -3.15
CA ASN A 89 20.09 -44.26 -4.26
C ASN A 89 19.30 -45.42 -4.87
N PHE A 90 18.01 -45.51 -4.58
CA PHE A 90 17.13 -46.62 -4.97
C PHE A 90 15.94 -46.10 -5.79
N HIS A 91 15.54 -46.86 -6.80
CA HIS A 91 14.45 -46.53 -7.71
C HIS A 91 13.64 -47.79 -8.02
N LEU A 92 12.34 -47.73 -7.77
CA LEU A 92 11.40 -48.80 -8.04
C LEU A 92 10.22 -48.24 -8.82
N LYS A 93 9.86 -48.89 -9.93
CA LYS A 93 8.63 -48.63 -10.67
C LYS A 93 7.65 -49.74 -10.33
N LEU A 94 6.41 -49.39 -10.01
CA LEU A 94 5.37 -50.34 -9.61
C LEU A 94 4.26 -50.37 -10.67
N GLY A 95 3.70 -51.56 -10.91
CA GLY A 95 2.49 -51.73 -11.71
C GLY A 95 1.25 -51.28 -10.94
N SER A 96 0.13 -51.03 -11.64
CA SER A 96 -1.11 -50.50 -11.06
C SER A 96 -1.90 -51.50 -10.21
N LYS A 97 -1.73 -52.81 -10.45
CA LYS A 97 -2.40 -53.93 -9.77
C LYS A 97 -1.46 -54.60 -8.75
N LEU A 98 -1.11 -55.87 -8.97
CA LEU A 98 -0.36 -56.70 -8.02
C LEU A 98 1.16 -56.58 -8.21
N ASN A 99 1.88 -56.28 -7.12
CA ASN A 99 3.32 -56.12 -7.08
C ASN A 99 3.94 -57.00 -5.98
N PHE A 100 4.93 -57.82 -6.32
CA PHE A 100 5.74 -58.57 -5.37
C PHE A 100 7.14 -57.98 -5.30
N ILE A 101 7.64 -57.69 -4.10
CA ILE A 101 9.01 -57.24 -3.84
C ILE A 101 9.74 -58.38 -3.09
N ILE A 102 10.66 -59.03 -3.78
CA ILE A 102 11.35 -60.24 -3.32
C ILE A 102 12.84 -60.01 -3.13
N GLY A 103 13.50 -60.80 -2.29
CA GLY A 103 14.96 -60.75 -2.09
C GLY A 103 15.39 -61.25 -0.71
N SER A 104 16.69 -61.48 -0.52
CA SER A 104 17.21 -62.05 0.72
C SER A 104 16.88 -61.20 1.96
N ASN A 105 17.00 -61.79 3.15
CA ASN A 105 16.97 -61.01 4.39
C ASN A 105 18.16 -60.03 4.41
N GLY A 106 17.93 -58.81 4.90
CA GLY A 106 18.92 -57.73 4.90
C GLY A 106 18.97 -56.84 3.63
N SER A 107 18.33 -57.23 2.51
CA SER A 107 18.31 -56.44 1.25
C SER A 107 17.51 -55.12 1.30
N GLY A 108 17.01 -54.71 2.47
CA GLY A 108 16.31 -53.43 2.63
C GLY A 108 14.87 -53.40 2.13
N LYS A 109 14.20 -54.55 1.97
CA LYS A 109 12.84 -54.64 1.44
C LYS A 109 11.81 -53.84 2.26
N SER A 110 11.72 -54.10 3.57
CA SER A 110 10.78 -53.44 4.49
C SER A 110 10.99 -51.92 4.59
N ALA A 111 12.21 -51.42 4.29
CA ALA A 111 12.49 -49.99 4.22
C ALA A 111 11.68 -49.29 3.11
N ILE A 112 11.27 -50.01 2.06
CA ILE A 112 10.40 -49.48 0.99
C ILE A 112 9.00 -49.21 1.54
N LEU A 113 8.43 -50.11 2.34
CA LEU A 113 7.15 -49.88 3.02
C LEU A 113 7.26 -48.68 3.98
N THR A 114 8.29 -48.65 4.83
CA THR A 114 8.51 -47.50 5.74
C THR A 114 8.65 -46.19 4.96
N ALA A 115 9.34 -46.19 3.82
CA ALA A 115 9.45 -45.02 2.97
C ALA A 115 8.10 -44.60 2.37
N ILE A 116 7.27 -45.53 1.87
CA ILE A 116 5.94 -45.21 1.34
C ILE A 116 5.07 -44.56 2.42
N THR A 117 4.94 -45.23 3.57
CA THR A 117 4.09 -44.77 4.69
C THR A 117 4.55 -43.42 5.24
N VAL A 118 5.86 -43.20 5.38
CA VAL A 118 6.43 -41.91 5.78
C VAL A 118 6.29 -40.86 4.68
N GLY A 119 6.53 -41.19 3.41
CA GLY A 119 6.39 -40.25 2.29
C GLY A 119 4.97 -39.74 2.10
N LEU A 120 3.96 -40.59 2.32
CA LEU A 120 2.54 -40.23 2.26
C LEU A 120 2.00 -39.51 3.52
N GLY A 121 2.78 -39.47 4.60
CA GLY A 121 2.50 -38.55 5.72
C GLY A 121 2.38 -39.17 7.11
N ALA A 122 2.66 -40.44 7.32
CA ALA A 122 2.70 -41.01 8.68
C ALA A 122 3.74 -40.33 9.59
N LYS A 123 3.62 -40.53 10.91
CA LYS A 123 4.69 -40.24 11.88
C LYS A 123 5.64 -41.45 11.92
N ALA A 124 6.85 -41.25 12.44
CA ALA A 124 7.82 -42.34 12.60
C ALA A 124 7.28 -43.45 13.52
N THR A 125 6.67 -43.06 14.65
CA THR A 125 6.02 -43.94 15.63
C THR A 125 5.00 -44.91 15.02
N ASP A 126 4.33 -44.50 13.95
CA ASP A 126 3.25 -45.27 13.33
C ASP A 126 3.80 -46.41 12.44
N THR A 127 5.12 -46.45 12.20
CA THR A 127 5.78 -47.43 11.33
C THR A 127 6.44 -48.59 12.07
N SER A 128 6.45 -48.58 13.41
CA SER A 128 7.14 -49.54 14.30
C SER A 128 8.67 -49.65 14.13
N ARG A 129 9.27 -48.99 13.14
CA ARG A 129 10.71 -49.10 12.81
C ARG A 129 11.57 -47.93 13.32
N GLY A 130 10.99 -46.92 13.97
CA GLY A 130 11.74 -45.81 14.55
C GLY A 130 10.90 -44.87 15.43
N SER A 131 11.52 -44.28 16.43
CA SER A 131 10.93 -43.31 17.36
C SER A 131 10.71 -41.95 16.70
N ASN A 132 11.63 -41.58 15.79
CA ASN A 132 11.67 -40.29 15.12
C ASN A 132 12.16 -40.42 13.67
N LEU A 133 11.92 -39.40 12.86
CA LEU A 133 12.23 -39.46 11.42
C LEU A 133 13.73 -39.47 11.12
N LYS A 134 14.59 -38.98 12.03
CA LYS A 134 16.03 -38.84 11.79
C LYS A 134 16.74 -40.20 11.79
N GLU A 135 16.19 -41.17 12.50
CA GLU A 135 16.63 -42.58 12.48
C GLU A 135 16.51 -43.23 11.09
N PHE A 136 15.73 -42.65 10.18
CA PHE A 136 15.59 -43.13 8.80
C PHE A 136 16.63 -42.53 7.84
N ILE A 137 17.55 -41.69 8.33
CA ILE A 137 18.69 -41.20 7.54
C ILE A 137 19.78 -42.27 7.53
N ARG A 138 20.31 -42.60 6.35
CA ARG A 138 21.42 -43.55 6.19
C ARG A 138 22.63 -43.12 7.01
N GLU A 139 23.29 -44.08 7.66
CA GLU A 139 24.47 -43.80 8.48
C GLU A 139 25.55 -43.04 7.69
N GLY A 140 26.21 -42.10 8.37
CA GLY A 140 27.16 -41.16 7.76
C GLY A 140 26.56 -40.03 6.93
N CYS A 141 25.23 -39.96 6.74
CA CYS A 141 24.57 -38.94 5.91
C CYS A 141 23.88 -37.86 6.77
N SER A 142 23.71 -36.66 6.21
CA SER A 142 23.09 -35.49 6.89
C SER A 142 21.60 -35.31 6.54
N SER A 143 21.11 -35.96 5.49
CA SER A 143 19.71 -35.90 5.06
C SER A 143 19.32 -37.13 4.25
N ALA A 144 18.03 -37.44 4.25
CA ALA A 144 17.41 -38.46 3.42
C ALA A 144 16.26 -37.85 2.60
N ARG A 145 15.96 -38.42 1.44
CA ARG A 145 14.85 -37.98 0.58
C ARG A 145 14.06 -39.18 0.08
N VAL A 146 12.74 -39.12 0.30
CA VAL A 146 11.76 -40.05 -0.26
C VAL A 146 10.94 -39.29 -1.29
N GLU A 147 10.76 -39.84 -2.48
CA GLU A 147 9.81 -39.34 -3.47
C GLU A 147 8.89 -40.47 -3.93
N ILE A 148 7.59 -40.21 -3.90
CA ILE A 148 6.53 -41.11 -4.33
C ILE A 148 5.80 -40.42 -5.48
N VAL A 149 5.63 -41.12 -6.60
CA VAL A 149 4.88 -40.62 -7.75
C VAL A 149 3.55 -41.35 -7.81
N LEU A 150 2.45 -40.61 -7.65
CA LEU A 150 1.09 -41.12 -7.81
C LEU A 150 0.59 -40.84 -9.22
N SER A 151 -0.13 -41.80 -9.80
CA SER A 151 -0.90 -41.56 -11.03
C SER A 151 -2.03 -40.57 -10.78
N ASN A 152 -2.22 -39.62 -11.70
CA ASN A 152 -3.35 -38.69 -11.73
C ASN A 152 -4.09 -38.74 -13.07
N GLU A 153 -3.95 -39.84 -13.80
CA GLU A 153 -4.61 -40.11 -15.08
C GLU A 153 -5.96 -40.84 -14.89
N GLY A 154 -6.87 -40.67 -15.85
CA GLY A 154 -8.18 -41.32 -15.85
C GLY A 154 -9.28 -40.56 -15.09
N PHE A 155 -10.45 -41.20 -15.00
CA PHE A 155 -11.63 -40.65 -14.34
C PHE A 155 -11.40 -40.53 -12.81
N GLY A 156 -11.72 -39.36 -12.24
CA GLY A 156 -11.48 -39.08 -10.82
C GLY A 156 -10.11 -38.47 -10.49
N SER A 157 -9.34 -37.99 -11.47
CA SER A 157 -8.08 -37.25 -11.26
C SER A 157 -8.24 -36.08 -10.29
N TYR A 158 -7.32 -35.92 -9.34
CA TYR A 158 -7.29 -34.79 -8.40
C TYR A 158 -6.68 -33.54 -9.06
N GLY A 159 -7.49 -32.49 -9.23
CA GLY A 159 -7.00 -31.16 -9.63
C GLY A 159 -6.15 -31.18 -10.92
N LYS A 160 -6.65 -31.80 -11.98
CA LYS A 160 -5.94 -32.06 -13.24
C LYS A 160 -5.23 -30.80 -13.80
N ASP A 161 -5.91 -29.65 -13.79
CA ASP A 161 -5.36 -28.36 -14.25
C ASP A 161 -4.17 -27.84 -13.43
N THR A 162 -3.99 -28.36 -12.22
CA THR A 162 -2.96 -27.93 -11.25
C THR A 162 -1.79 -28.90 -11.17
N TYR A 163 -2.04 -30.21 -11.29
CA TYR A 163 -1.02 -31.25 -11.10
C TYR A 163 -0.66 -32.01 -12.39
N GLY A 164 -1.49 -31.96 -13.42
CA GLY A 164 -1.30 -32.75 -14.63
C GLY A 164 -1.58 -34.25 -14.40
N SER A 165 -0.86 -35.10 -15.14
CA SER A 165 -1.06 -36.55 -15.24
C SER A 165 -0.40 -37.35 -14.09
N GLU A 166 0.50 -36.73 -13.32
CA GLU A 166 1.19 -37.35 -12.18
C GLU A 166 1.38 -36.38 -11.01
N ILE A 167 1.24 -36.87 -9.78
CA ILE A 167 1.51 -36.09 -8.55
C ILE A 167 2.76 -36.66 -7.88
N THR A 168 3.85 -35.89 -7.83
CA THR A 168 5.07 -36.29 -7.11
C THR A 168 5.08 -35.72 -5.69
N ILE A 169 5.04 -36.58 -4.68
CA ILE A 169 5.15 -36.26 -3.26
C ILE A 169 6.58 -36.51 -2.80
N ALA A 170 7.34 -35.45 -2.54
CA ALA A 170 8.68 -35.53 -2.00
C ALA A 170 8.72 -35.18 -0.50
N ARG A 171 9.27 -36.06 0.34
CA ARG A 171 9.55 -35.78 1.76
C ARG A 171 11.07 -35.76 1.97
N THR A 172 11.60 -34.60 2.39
CA THR A 172 13.01 -34.44 2.74
C THR A 172 13.16 -34.44 4.25
N ILE A 173 13.97 -35.35 4.77
CA ILE A 173 14.29 -35.52 6.18
C ILE A 173 15.73 -35.02 6.36
N LYS A 174 15.98 -34.17 7.37
CA LYS A 174 17.32 -33.66 7.68
C LYS A 174 17.70 -34.01 9.11
N LYS A 175 18.99 -34.21 9.36
CA LYS A 175 19.53 -34.36 10.72
C LYS A 175 19.29 -33.08 11.52
N ASP A 176 19.41 -31.93 10.87
CA ASP A 176 19.16 -30.60 11.43
C ASP A 176 18.01 -29.89 10.70
N GLY A 177 17.04 -29.41 11.48
CA GLY A 177 15.81 -28.77 10.99
C GLY A 177 14.60 -29.72 10.83
N PRO A 178 13.41 -29.16 10.57
CA PRO A 178 12.17 -29.93 10.41
C PRO A 178 12.12 -30.67 9.05
N ALA A 179 11.52 -31.86 9.04
CA ALA A 179 11.24 -32.58 7.80
C ALA A 179 10.20 -31.83 6.95
N ALA A 180 10.47 -31.66 5.66
CA ALA A 180 9.67 -30.85 4.74
C ALA A 180 9.02 -31.71 3.66
N PHE A 181 7.79 -31.34 3.28
CA PHE A 181 7.11 -31.88 2.10
C PHE A 181 7.23 -30.91 0.93
N ALA A 182 7.31 -31.45 -0.28
CA ALA A 182 7.12 -30.74 -1.54
C ALA A 182 6.27 -31.62 -2.45
N ILE A 183 5.04 -31.17 -2.70
CA ILE A 183 4.08 -31.77 -3.62
C ILE A 183 4.25 -31.07 -4.96
N LYS A 184 4.41 -31.84 -6.03
CA LYS A 184 4.75 -31.36 -7.37
C LYS A 184 3.79 -31.86 -8.43
N ASP A 185 3.68 -31.08 -9.50
CA ASP A 185 3.02 -31.45 -10.75
C ASP A 185 3.89 -32.37 -11.62
N GLU A 186 3.34 -32.80 -12.76
CA GLU A 186 4.01 -33.60 -13.79
C GLU A 186 5.32 -33.00 -14.31
N SER A 187 5.44 -31.66 -14.33
CA SER A 187 6.67 -30.96 -14.75
C SER A 187 7.76 -30.94 -13.67
N GLY A 188 7.42 -31.39 -12.46
CA GLY A 188 8.30 -31.39 -11.29
C GLY A 188 8.34 -30.07 -10.51
N ARG A 189 7.50 -29.09 -10.88
CA ARG A 189 7.35 -27.80 -10.19
C ARG A 189 6.57 -27.99 -8.89
N ILE A 190 6.99 -27.29 -7.83
CA ILE A 190 6.37 -27.40 -6.51
C ILE A 190 5.05 -26.60 -6.48
N VAL A 191 3.95 -27.29 -6.23
CA VAL A 191 2.60 -26.74 -6.10
C VAL A 191 2.29 -26.40 -4.63
N SER A 192 2.64 -27.28 -3.68
CA SER A 192 2.44 -27.03 -2.25
C SER A 192 3.50 -27.73 -1.38
N THR A 193 3.67 -27.22 -0.16
CA THR A 193 4.53 -27.79 0.90
C THR A 193 3.74 -28.14 2.17
N LYS A 194 2.41 -27.98 2.16
CA LYS A 194 1.55 -28.11 3.35
C LYS A 194 1.05 -29.54 3.53
N ARG A 195 1.20 -30.08 4.75
CA ARG A 195 0.64 -31.38 5.15
C ARG A 195 -0.87 -31.50 4.89
N ARG A 196 -1.64 -30.41 5.05
CA ARG A 196 -3.10 -30.41 4.82
C ARG A 196 -3.45 -30.70 3.35
N ASP A 197 -2.63 -30.23 2.42
CA ASP A 197 -2.89 -30.39 0.99
C ASP A 197 -2.51 -31.81 0.55
N LEU A 198 -1.45 -32.39 1.15
CA LEU A 198 -1.14 -33.82 1.05
C LEU A 198 -2.29 -34.69 1.60
N GLN A 199 -2.84 -34.34 2.77
CA GLN A 199 -3.98 -35.05 3.35
C GLN A 199 -5.19 -35.02 2.41
N ALA A 200 -5.49 -33.87 1.78
CA ALA A 200 -6.59 -33.77 0.82
C ALA A 200 -6.38 -34.66 -0.43
N ILE A 201 -5.13 -34.82 -0.90
CA ILE A 201 -4.79 -35.74 -1.99
C ILE A 201 -4.99 -37.20 -1.57
N THR A 202 -4.48 -37.58 -0.38
CA THR A 202 -4.65 -38.96 0.13
C THR A 202 -6.10 -39.28 0.46
N ASP A 203 -6.88 -38.33 0.96
CA ASP A 203 -8.32 -38.51 1.24
C ASP A 203 -9.10 -38.67 -0.08
N HIS A 204 -8.81 -37.84 -1.10
CA HIS A 204 -9.47 -37.91 -2.41
C HIS A 204 -9.26 -39.25 -3.12
N PHE A 205 -8.03 -39.76 -3.11
CA PHE A 205 -7.71 -41.11 -3.61
C PHE A 205 -8.03 -42.23 -2.63
N SER A 206 -8.54 -41.93 -1.43
CA SER A 206 -8.87 -42.92 -0.39
C SER A 206 -7.68 -43.84 -0.04
N ILE A 207 -6.57 -43.20 0.36
CA ILE A 207 -5.34 -43.84 0.85
C ILE A 207 -5.25 -43.57 2.36
N PRO A 208 -5.75 -44.47 3.24
CA PRO A 208 -5.76 -44.25 4.68
C PRO A 208 -4.39 -44.56 5.30
N VAL A 209 -3.42 -43.65 5.11
CA VAL A 209 -2.01 -43.79 5.55
C VAL A 209 -1.84 -44.12 7.04
N MET A 210 -2.79 -43.70 7.89
CA MET A 210 -2.77 -43.92 9.34
C MET A 210 -3.39 -45.26 9.77
N ASN A 211 -3.99 -46.01 8.85
CA ASN A 211 -4.62 -47.29 9.12
C ASN A 211 -3.55 -48.41 9.05
N PRO A 212 -3.24 -49.09 10.17
CA PRO A 212 -2.19 -50.11 10.18
C PRO A 212 -2.52 -51.29 9.27
N MET A 213 -3.80 -51.54 8.96
CA MET A 213 -4.23 -52.63 8.08
C MET A 213 -4.09 -52.31 6.59
N CYS A 214 -3.84 -51.03 6.25
CA CYS A 214 -3.58 -50.56 4.90
C CYS A 214 -2.09 -50.64 4.53
N PHE A 215 -1.21 -50.30 5.46
CA PHE A 215 0.25 -50.38 5.33
C PHE A 215 0.79 -51.30 6.43
N LEU A 216 0.53 -52.61 6.27
CA LEU A 216 0.74 -53.61 7.29
C LEU A 216 2.23 -53.97 7.39
N SER A 217 2.91 -53.36 8.37
CA SER A 217 4.29 -53.71 8.75
C SER A 217 4.36 -55.09 9.39
N GLN A 218 5.53 -55.71 9.40
CA GLN A 218 5.79 -57.01 10.04
C GLN A 218 5.21 -57.15 11.46
N ASP A 219 5.38 -56.13 12.31
CA ASP A 219 4.88 -56.18 13.70
C ASP A 219 3.37 -55.92 13.80
N ALA A 220 2.79 -55.12 12.89
CA ALA A 220 1.34 -54.94 12.80
C ALA A 220 0.66 -56.21 12.26
N ALA A 221 1.26 -56.85 11.25
CA ALA A 221 0.85 -58.16 10.73
C ALA A 221 0.88 -59.20 11.85
N ARG A 222 1.96 -59.25 12.63
CA ARG A 222 2.04 -60.11 13.83
C ARG A 222 0.92 -59.78 14.81
N SER A 223 0.75 -58.52 15.23
CA SER A 223 -0.29 -58.11 16.18
C SER A 223 -1.71 -58.51 15.75
N PHE A 224 -2.00 -58.48 14.44
CA PHE A 224 -3.30 -58.91 13.91
C PHE A 224 -3.42 -60.43 13.84
N LEU A 225 -2.44 -61.12 13.24
CA LEU A 225 -2.46 -62.58 13.07
C LEU A 225 -2.31 -63.32 14.42
N THR A 226 -1.65 -62.74 15.42
CA THR A 226 -1.56 -63.29 16.78
C THR A 226 -2.60 -62.70 17.74
N ALA A 227 -3.61 -61.96 17.25
CA ALA A 227 -4.70 -61.45 18.08
C ALA A 227 -5.49 -62.62 18.70
N SER A 228 -5.29 -62.86 19.98
CA SER A 228 -5.76 -64.08 20.67
C SER A 228 -7.18 -63.97 21.22
N THR A 229 -7.72 -62.76 21.39
CA THR A 229 -9.08 -62.58 21.93
C THR A 229 -10.08 -62.14 20.84
N PRO A 230 -11.37 -62.53 20.95
CA PRO A 230 -12.43 -62.01 20.07
C PRO A 230 -12.56 -60.49 20.10
N ALA A 231 -12.33 -59.85 21.24
CA ALA A 231 -12.39 -58.39 21.40
C ALA A 231 -11.24 -57.68 20.64
N ASP A 232 -10.02 -58.24 20.67
CA ASP A 232 -8.90 -57.70 19.89
C ASP A 232 -9.18 -57.83 18.38
N LYS A 233 -9.70 -58.96 17.92
CA LYS A 233 -10.07 -59.19 16.51
C LYS A 233 -11.11 -58.16 16.05
N TYR A 234 -12.15 -57.92 16.85
CA TYR A 234 -13.19 -56.92 16.58
C TYR A 234 -12.61 -55.50 16.52
N LYS A 235 -11.81 -55.11 17.52
CA LYS A 235 -11.18 -53.79 17.56
C LYS A 235 -10.29 -53.52 16.36
N HIS A 236 -9.45 -54.49 15.97
CA HIS A 236 -8.62 -54.34 14.79
C HIS A 236 -9.48 -54.22 13.52
N PHE A 237 -10.54 -55.01 13.37
CA PHE A 237 -11.46 -54.94 12.23
C PHE A 237 -12.18 -53.58 12.13
N MET A 238 -12.73 -53.07 13.24
CA MET A 238 -13.44 -51.78 13.28
C MET A 238 -12.53 -50.59 12.95
N ARG A 239 -11.26 -50.67 13.38
CA ARG A 239 -10.22 -49.69 13.00
C ARG A 239 -9.78 -49.85 11.55
N ALA A 240 -9.67 -51.08 11.05
CA ALA A 240 -9.31 -51.39 9.66
C ALA A 240 -10.33 -50.84 8.65
N THR A 241 -11.61 -50.92 9.00
CA THR A 241 -12.74 -50.51 8.16
C THR A 241 -13.12 -49.04 8.34
N LEU A 242 -12.40 -48.29 9.20
CA LEU A 242 -12.66 -46.90 9.57
C LEU A 242 -14.06 -46.65 10.19
N LEU A 243 -14.75 -47.73 10.62
CA LEU A 243 -16.04 -47.64 11.30
C LEU A 243 -15.89 -46.98 12.68
N GLU A 244 -14.82 -47.30 13.42
CA GLU A 244 -14.50 -46.66 14.72
C GLU A 244 -14.32 -45.14 14.57
N ASP A 245 -13.54 -44.69 13.58
CA ASP A 245 -13.34 -43.26 13.31
C ASP A 245 -14.63 -42.56 12.87
N THR A 246 -15.47 -43.25 12.08
CA THR A 246 -16.75 -42.70 11.62
C THR A 246 -17.73 -42.51 12.77
N GLU A 247 -17.84 -43.50 13.65
CA GLU A 247 -18.65 -43.46 14.88
C GLU A 247 -18.17 -42.35 15.84
N ALA A 248 -16.87 -42.29 16.10
CA ALA A 248 -16.28 -41.26 16.96
C ALA A 248 -16.42 -39.83 16.39
N ASN A 249 -16.56 -39.68 15.07
CA ASN A 249 -16.85 -38.39 14.44
C ASN A 249 -18.34 -38.04 14.47
N LEU A 250 -19.23 -39.03 14.41
CA LEU A 250 -20.67 -38.83 14.57
C LEU A 250 -21.01 -38.39 16.01
N GLN A 251 -20.50 -39.09 17.02
CA GLN A 251 -20.69 -38.74 18.44
C GLN A 251 -20.27 -37.30 18.75
N LYS A 252 -19.10 -36.86 18.26
CA LYS A 252 -18.64 -35.47 18.45
C LYS A 252 -19.58 -34.43 17.82
N ALA A 253 -20.24 -34.78 16.71
CA ALA A 253 -21.21 -33.92 16.05
C ALA A 253 -22.55 -33.87 16.81
N GLU A 254 -22.96 -34.99 17.41
CA GLU A 254 -24.11 -35.07 18.33
C GLU A 254 -23.88 -34.26 19.61
N ASP A 255 -22.73 -34.44 20.28
CA ASP A 255 -22.32 -33.64 21.45
C ASP A 255 -22.33 -32.13 21.15
N THR A 256 -21.96 -31.76 19.92
CA THR A 256 -21.96 -30.36 19.46
C THR A 256 -23.38 -29.86 19.20
N SER A 257 -24.26 -30.71 18.66
CA SER A 257 -25.69 -30.40 18.46
C SER A 257 -26.42 -30.24 19.80
N GLN A 258 -26.12 -31.08 20.80
CA GLN A 258 -26.75 -30.99 22.11
C GLN A 258 -26.41 -29.68 22.82
N LYS A 259 -25.13 -29.30 22.83
CA LYS A 259 -24.67 -28.01 23.38
C LYS A 259 -25.36 -26.81 22.71
N ALA A 260 -25.59 -26.88 21.39
CA ALA A 260 -26.30 -25.83 20.66
C ALA A 260 -27.78 -25.72 21.08
N GLU A 261 -28.44 -26.84 21.37
CA GLU A 261 -29.81 -26.87 21.90
C GLU A 261 -29.90 -26.29 23.33
N ASP A 262 -28.94 -26.61 24.20
CA ASP A 262 -28.89 -26.04 25.56
C ASP A 262 -28.78 -24.49 25.52
N TYR A 263 -27.99 -23.94 24.60
CA TYR A 263 -27.94 -22.50 24.34
C TYR A 263 -29.26 -21.95 23.80
N LEU A 264 -29.96 -22.69 22.92
CA LEU A 264 -31.27 -22.28 22.40
C LEU A 264 -32.32 -22.17 23.54
N ILE A 265 -32.33 -23.11 24.48
CA ILE A 265 -33.20 -23.07 25.66
C ILE A 265 -32.93 -21.83 26.53
N PHE A 266 -31.66 -21.43 26.67
CA PHE A 266 -31.30 -20.18 27.36
C PHE A 266 -31.82 -18.95 26.60
N HIS A 267 -31.65 -18.90 25.28
CA HIS A 267 -32.16 -17.80 24.44
C HIS A 267 -33.69 -17.70 24.45
N ALA A 268 -34.42 -18.81 24.51
CA ALA A 268 -35.89 -18.82 24.65
C ALA A 268 -36.37 -18.04 25.88
N LYS A 269 -35.66 -18.18 27.02
CA LYS A 269 -35.96 -17.43 28.25
C LYS A 269 -35.75 -15.91 28.06
N SER A 270 -34.69 -15.51 27.35
CA SER A 270 -34.42 -14.10 27.03
C SER A 270 -35.49 -13.49 26.14
N VAL A 271 -35.93 -14.20 25.08
CA VAL A 271 -37.04 -13.75 24.21
C VAL A 271 -38.33 -13.54 25.00
N LYS A 272 -38.64 -14.40 25.98
CA LYS A 272 -39.82 -14.26 26.84
C LYS A 272 -39.80 -12.98 27.70
N VAL A 273 -38.62 -12.57 28.18
CA VAL A 273 -38.47 -11.31 28.94
C VAL A 273 -38.69 -10.10 28.02
N LEU A 274 -38.06 -10.08 26.84
CA LEU A 274 -38.20 -8.98 25.87
C LEU A 274 -39.62 -8.81 25.34
N ARG A 275 -40.39 -9.90 25.21
CA ARG A 275 -41.83 -9.84 24.90
C ARG A 275 -42.61 -9.07 25.97
N LYS A 276 -42.34 -9.34 27.25
CA LYS A 276 -43.01 -8.66 28.37
C LYS A 276 -42.66 -7.18 28.42
N GLU A 277 -41.38 -6.82 28.27
CA GLU A 277 -40.93 -5.42 28.19
C GLU A 277 -41.64 -4.63 27.08
N TYR A 278 -41.88 -5.25 25.92
CA TYR A 278 -42.64 -4.66 24.82
C TYR A 278 -44.13 -4.46 25.16
N GLU A 279 -44.78 -5.43 25.80
CA GLU A 279 -46.18 -5.33 26.22
C GLU A 279 -46.40 -4.24 27.28
N ASP A 280 -45.50 -4.16 28.27
CA ASP A 280 -45.55 -3.13 29.31
C ASP A 280 -45.31 -1.72 28.72
N SER A 281 -44.33 -1.58 27.82
CA SER A 281 -44.08 -0.31 27.10
C SER A 281 -45.25 0.11 26.19
N ARG A 282 -45.97 -0.86 25.60
CA ARG A 282 -47.13 -0.59 24.74
C ARG A 282 -48.29 0.00 25.54
N ARG A 283 -48.60 -0.56 26.71
CA ARG A 283 -49.67 -0.07 27.60
C ARG A 283 -49.43 1.38 28.03
N LEU A 284 -48.17 1.71 28.33
CA LEU A 284 -47.75 3.06 28.69
C LEU A 284 -47.99 4.07 27.55
N LEU A 285 -47.70 3.68 26.31
CA LEU A 285 -47.94 4.52 25.12
C LEU A 285 -49.43 4.74 24.82
N GLU A 286 -50.27 3.72 25.06
CA GLU A 286 -51.73 3.82 24.84
C GLU A 286 -52.38 4.79 25.85
N GLY A 287 -51.88 4.88 27.08
CA GLY A 287 -52.38 5.81 28.11
C GLY A 287 -52.10 7.30 27.87
N LEU A 288 -51.09 7.65 27.05
CA LEU A 288 -50.67 9.05 26.81
C LEU A 288 -51.35 9.74 25.61
N ARG A 289 -52.26 9.06 24.90
CA ARG A 289 -52.82 9.57 23.63
C ARG A 289 -53.73 10.81 23.75
N GLY A 290 -54.16 11.20 24.96
CA GLY A 290 -55.04 12.35 25.18
C GLY A 290 -54.44 13.73 24.90
N ASN A 291 -53.10 13.87 24.87
CA ASN A 291 -52.43 15.18 24.82
C ASN A 291 -52.22 15.77 23.40
N GLN A 292 -52.75 15.14 22.34
CA GLN A 292 -52.38 15.50 20.96
C GLN A 292 -52.84 16.90 20.51
N GLU A 293 -53.96 17.41 21.04
CA GLU A 293 -54.51 18.72 20.65
C GLU A 293 -53.69 19.89 21.21
N LEU A 294 -53.27 19.82 22.48
CA LEU A 294 -52.38 20.81 23.10
C LEU A 294 -51.03 20.88 22.37
N SER A 295 -50.45 19.73 22.03
CA SER A 295 -49.23 19.65 21.24
C SER A 295 -49.39 20.27 19.84
N ARG A 296 -50.58 20.16 19.23
CA ARG A 296 -50.88 20.80 17.95
C ARG A 296 -51.01 22.34 18.07
N ARG A 297 -51.69 22.86 19.10
CA ARG A 297 -51.77 24.33 19.34
C ARG A 297 -50.38 24.91 19.63
N LYS A 298 -49.59 24.26 20.49
CA LYS A 298 -48.19 24.61 20.76
C LYS A 298 -47.37 24.74 19.47
N LYS A 299 -47.49 23.76 18.57
CA LYS A 299 -46.81 23.75 17.28
C LYS A 299 -47.21 24.94 16.39
N HIS A 300 -48.50 25.31 16.36
CA HIS A 300 -48.96 26.46 15.57
C HIS A 300 -48.48 27.82 16.12
N LEU A 301 -48.42 27.98 17.45
CA LEU A 301 -47.86 29.18 18.10
C LEU A 301 -46.34 29.32 17.90
N GLN A 302 -45.60 28.21 17.92
CA GLN A 302 -44.16 28.22 17.58
C GLN A 302 -43.91 28.66 16.14
N GLY A 303 -44.72 28.21 15.18
CA GLY A 303 -44.62 28.67 13.79
C GLY A 303 -44.96 30.15 13.63
N ARG A 304 -45.96 30.67 14.36
CA ARG A 304 -46.33 32.09 14.38
C ARG A 304 -45.14 33.00 14.71
N LEU A 305 -44.36 32.67 15.75
CA LEU A 305 -43.18 33.42 16.17
C LEU A 305 -42.08 33.46 15.08
N LEU A 306 -41.86 32.33 14.40
CA LEU A 306 -40.89 32.23 13.31
C LEU A 306 -41.32 33.07 12.10
N TRP A 307 -42.60 33.03 11.72
CA TRP A 307 -43.15 33.84 10.63
C TRP A 307 -43.14 35.34 10.93
N LEU A 308 -43.32 35.77 12.17
CA LEU A 308 -43.14 37.17 12.58
C LEU A 308 -41.68 37.63 12.42
N SER A 309 -40.72 36.80 12.86
CA SER A 309 -39.28 37.06 12.70
C SER A 309 -38.87 37.22 11.22
N ILE A 310 -39.41 36.37 10.34
CA ILE A 310 -39.20 36.47 8.89
C ILE A 310 -39.70 37.82 8.35
N ALA A 311 -40.90 38.25 8.73
CA ALA A 311 -41.48 39.52 8.28
C ALA A 311 -40.69 40.76 8.74
N GLU A 312 -40.06 40.71 9.93
CA GLU A 312 -39.11 41.76 10.37
C GLU A 312 -37.84 41.81 9.51
N ASN A 313 -37.33 40.64 9.12
CA ASN A 313 -36.13 40.54 8.28
C ASN A 313 -36.41 40.94 6.84
N GLU A 314 -37.57 40.60 6.27
CA GLU A 314 -38.07 41.10 4.97
C GLU A 314 -38.08 42.65 4.94
N LYS A 315 -38.56 43.30 6.01
CA LYS A 315 -38.54 44.78 6.14
C LYS A 315 -37.12 45.37 6.21
N LYS A 316 -36.16 44.69 6.85
CA LYS A 316 -34.75 45.12 6.92
C LYS A 316 -34.06 45.00 5.55
N LEU A 317 -34.31 43.90 4.83
CA LEU A 317 -33.81 43.69 3.48
C LEU A 317 -34.25 44.80 2.51
N HIS A 318 -35.52 45.24 2.57
CA HIS A 318 -36.03 46.34 1.74
C HIS A 318 -35.34 47.69 2.03
N LYS A 319 -34.90 47.96 3.27
CA LYS A 319 -34.13 49.17 3.59
C LYS A 319 -32.72 49.12 2.99
N LEU A 320 -32.06 47.97 3.05
CA LEU A 320 -30.77 47.75 2.39
C LEU A 320 -30.91 47.87 0.86
N GLN A 321 -32.00 47.29 0.32
CA GLN A 321 -32.61 47.56 -1.00
C GLN A 321 -32.40 49.01 -1.46
N LYS A 322 -33.06 49.93 -0.76
CA LYS A 322 -33.03 51.37 -1.06
C LYS A 322 -31.64 51.97 -0.96
N ASN A 323 -30.91 51.73 0.15
CA ASN A 323 -29.56 52.27 0.34
C ASN A 323 -28.58 51.82 -0.76
N GLY A 324 -28.80 50.67 -1.39
CA GLY A 324 -27.98 50.18 -2.50
C GLY A 324 -28.18 50.98 -3.79
N ALA A 325 -29.41 51.46 -4.04
CA ALA A 325 -29.68 52.36 -5.16
C ALA A 325 -29.04 53.74 -4.94
N ASP A 326 -29.16 54.30 -3.74
CA ASP A 326 -28.58 55.60 -3.38
C ASP A 326 -27.04 55.63 -3.56
N TYR A 327 -26.35 54.50 -3.33
CA TYR A 327 -24.91 54.38 -3.59
C TYR A 327 -24.58 54.26 -5.09
N GLN A 328 -25.41 53.57 -5.88
CA GLN A 328 -25.21 53.44 -7.32
C GLN A 328 -25.37 54.80 -8.02
N GLU A 329 -26.40 55.59 -7.66
CA GLU A 329 -26.64 56.92 -8.24
C GLU A 329 -25.44 57.86 -8.03
N LYS A 330 -24.82 57.82 -6.84
CA LYS A 330 -23.60 58.58 -6.53
C LYS A 330 -22.36 58.11 -7.31
N ILE A 331 -22.23 56.80 -7.55
CA ILE A 331 -21.16 56.27 -8.41
C ILE A 331 -21.33 56.83 -9.82
N ASP A 332 -22.53 56.75 -10.38
CA ASP A 332 -22.84 57.23 -11.74
C ASP A 332 -22.65 58.74 -11.88
N GLU A 333 -22.89 59.54 -10.82
CA GLU A 333 -22.59 60.97 -10.79
C GLU A 333 -21.08 61.26 -10.79
N LEU A 334 -20.30 60.56 -9.94
CA LEU A 334 -18.86 60.75 -9.83
C LEU A 334 -18.12 60.28 -11.09
N ASP A 335 -18.52 59.16 -11.71
CA ASP A 335 -17.95 58.65 -12.97
C ASP A 335 -18.10 59.70 -14.10
N ARG A 336 -19.28 60.33 -14.22
CA ARG A 336 -19.52 61.42 -15.20
C ARG A 336 -18.64 62.65 -14.93
N ASN A 337 -18.40 62.98 -13.67
CA ASN A 337 -17.56 64.12 -13.30
C ASN A 337 -16.07 63.81 -13.54
N GLN A 338 -15.61 62.59 -13.25
CA GLN A 338 -14.27 62.12 -13.60
C GLN A 338 -14.04 62.18 -15.12
N SER A 339 -14.94 61.59 -15.93
CA SER A 339 -14.83 61.65 -17.39
C SER A 339 -14.73 63.09 -17.92
N ARG A 340 -15.39 64.07 -17.30
CA ARG A 340 -15.27 65.50 -17.68
C ARG A 340 -13.93 66.12 -17.32
N VAL A 341 -13.22 65.60 -16.32
CA VAL A 341 -11.86 66.03 -15.94
C VAL A 341 -10.82 65.34 -16.83
N GLU A 342 -10.96 64.03 -17.06
CA GLU A 342 -10.10 63.26 -17.98
C GLU A 342 -10.08 63.88 -19.39
N ASN A 343 -11.26 64.16 -19.97
CA ASN A 343 -11.39 64.85 -21.26
C ASN A 343 -10.76 66.26 -21.29
N LYS A 344 -10.62 66.93 -20.14
CA LYS A 344 -9.87 68.20 -20.06
C LYS A 344 -8.37 67.93 -20.00
N ILE A 345 -7.93 66.99 -19.17
CA ILE A 345 -6.51 66.60 -19.06
C ILE A 345 -5.96 66.19 -20.44
N GLU A 346 -6.71 65.42 -21.21
CA GLU A 346 -6.31 65.01 -22.56
C GLU A 346 -6.09 66.21 -23.50
N ARG A 347 -7.04 67.17 -23.55
CA ARG A 347 -6.89 68.41 -24.32
C ARG A 347 -5.68 69.24 -23.87
N TYR A 348 -5.49 69.40 -22.56
CA TYR A 348 -4.34 70.14 -22.04
C TYR A 348 -2.99 69.43 -22.31
N ASN A 349 -2.94 68.09 -22.33
CA ASN A 349 -1.75 67.34 -22.74
C ASN A 349 -1.43 67.55 -24.24
N VAL A 350 -2.45 67.57 -25.12
CA VAL A 350 -2.26 67.83 -26.56
C VAL A 350 -1.70 69.24 -26.79
N ASP A 351 -2.29 70.25 -26.15
CA ASP A 351 -1.80 71.63 -26.25
C ASP A 351 -0.38 71.81 -25.64
N GLN A 352 -0.08 71.06 -24.57
CA GLN A 352 1.25 71.06 -23.95
C GLN A 352 2.28 70.48 -24.93
N SER A 353 1.97 69.35 -25.58
CA SER A 353 2.87 68.74 -26.57
C SER A 353 3.18 69.67 -27.74
N ALA A 354 2.19 70.43 -28.22
CA ALA A 354 2.41 71.45 -29.25
C ALA A 354 3.29 72.62 -28.74
N SER A 355 3.08 73.04 -27.49
CA SER A 355 3.89 74.09 -26.85
C SER A 355 5.34 73.66 -26.60
N GLU A 356 5.56 72.38 -26.29
CA GLU A 356 6.89 71.76 -26.14
C GLU A 356 7.61 71.63 -27.49
N GLU A 357 6.88 71.32 -28.58
CA GLU A 357 7.42 71.33 -29.95
C GLU A 357 7.83 72.75 -30.39
N ASP A 358 7.01 73.76 -30.11
CA ASP A 358 7.36 75.17 -30.33
C ASP A 358 8.59 75.61 -29.52
N LEU A 359 8.71 75.15 -28.27
CA LEU A 359 9.87 75.41 -27.42
C LEU A 359 11.13 74.73 -27.96
N MET A 360 11.03 73.50 -28.45
CA MET A 360 12.13 72.79 -29.12
C MET A 360 12.55 73.50 -30.42
N ASN A 361 11.59 74.00 -31.21
CA ASN A 361 11.83 74.80 -32.42
C ASN A 361 12.44 76.19 -32.13
N ALA A 362 12.10 76.81 -31.00
CA ALA A 362 12.77 78.03 -30.54
C ALA A 362 14.19 77.76 -30.03
N GLN A 363 14.41 76.61 -29.37
CA GLN A 363 15.70 76.21 -28.84
C GLN A 363 16.69 75.80 -29.95
N THR A 364 16.24 75.14 -31.01
CA THR A 364 17.06 74.86 -32.21
C THR A 364 17.43 76.16 -32.95
N LYS A 365 16.49 77.09 -33.16
CA LYS A 365 16.80 78.42 -33.73
C LYS A 365 17.82 79.20 -32.88
N LEU A 366 17.70 79.15 -31.55
CA LEU A 366 18.70 79.75 -30.66
C LEU A 366 20.07 79.07 -30.82
N GLN A 367 20.11 77.75 -30.97
CA GLN A 367 21.35 76.99 -31.19
C GLN A 367 21.99 77.35 -32.55
N GLU A 368 21.21 77.45 -33.62
CA GLU A 368 21.67 77.94 -34.94
C GLU A 368 22.25 79.35 -34.84
N LYS A 369 21.58 80.29 -34.16
CA LYS A 369 22.07 81.66 -33.97
C LYS A 369 23.34 81.72 -33.12
N LYS A 370 23.44 80.89 -32.08
CA LYS A 370 24.67 80.73 -31.29
C LYS A 370 25.80 80.15 -32.12
N GLN A 371 25.51 79.16 -32.97
CA GLN A 371 26.50 78.53 -33.84
C GLN A 371 26.98 79.50 -34.93
N ILE A 372 26.12 80.34 -35.50
CA ILE A 372 26.54 81.44 -36.39
C ILE A 372 27.45 82.44 -35.67
N ALA A 373 27.13 82.82 -34.42
CA ALA A 373 28.00 83.68 -33.63
C ALA A 373 29.35 83.02 -33.27
N GLU A 374 29.34 81.70 -33.07
CA GLU A 374 30.52 80.89 -32.82
C GLU A 374 31.35 80.63 -34.08
N ASP A 375 30.74 80.54 -35.26
CA ASP A 375 31.42 80.46 -36.57
C ASP A 375 32.08 81.78 -36.97
N VAL A 376 31.46 82.92 -36.66
CA VAL A 376 32.11 84.22 -36.83
C VAL A 376 33.27 84.36 -35.83
N ARG A 377 33.12 83.85 -34.60
CA ARG A 377 34.20 83.79 -33.61
C ARG A 377 35.32 82.82 -34.03
N SER A 378 34.99 81.68 -34.63
CA SER A 378 35.95 80.68 -35.07
C SER A 378 36.78 81.20 -36.24
N LYS A 379 36.16 81.87 -37.23
CA LYS A 379 36.87 82.60 -38.29
C LYS A 379 37.80 83.69 -37.75
N LEU A 380 37.37 84.43 -36.72
CA LEU A 380 38.19 85.45 -36.06
C LEU A 380 39.38 84.82 -35.30
N ASN A 381 39.15 83.68 -34.64
CA ASN A 381 40.21 82.86 -34.04
C ASN A 381 41.11 82.21 -35.11
N GLN A 382 40.60 81.88 -36.29
CA GLN A 382 41.35 81.25 -37.38
C GLN A 382 42.30 82.26 -38.02
N ILE A 383 41.85 83.49 -38.27
CA ILE A 383 42.72 84.62 -38.65
C ILE A 383 43.78 84.91 -37.57
N LYS A 384 43.44 84.78 -36.28
CA LYS A 384 44.42 84.87 -35.18
C LYS A 384 45.42 83.70 -35.21
N LEU A 385 44.97 82.48 -35.48
CA LEU A 385 45.81 81.30 -35.62
C LEU A 385 46.69 81.37 -36.86
N ASP A 386 46.22 81.95 -37.97
CA ASP A 386 46.98 82.18 -39.20
C ASP A 386 48.06 83.25 -38.98
N TYR A 387 47.74 84.32 -38.25
CA TYR A 387 48.73 85.30 -37.78
C TYR A 387 49.81 84.63 -36.89
N GLU A 388 49.40 83.78 -35.94
CA GLU A 388 50.29 82.97 -35.11
C GLU A 388 51.01 81.84 -35.91
N ALA A 389 50.46 81.40 -37.04
CA ALA A 389 51.03 80.38 -37.90
C ALA A 389 52.08 80.97 -38.85
N GLN A 390 51.89 82.17 -39.39
CA GLN A 390 52.95 82.86 -40.13
C GLN A 390 54.12 83.22 -39.20
N ILE A 391 53.85 83.62 -37.95
CA ILE A 391 54.89 83.77 -36.92
C ILE A 391 55.59 82.43 -36.64
N ARG A 392 54.86 81.31 -36.53
CA ARG A 392 55.46 79.98 -36.33
C ARG A 392 56.26 79.49 -37.53
N ASN A 393 55.75 79.61 -38.75
CA ASN A 393 56.43 79.19 -39.99
C ASN A 393 57.81 79.86 -40.10
N ARG A 394 57.92 81.14 -39.73
CA ARG A 394 59.20 81.83 -39.62
C ARG A 394 60.13 81.10 -38.64
N THR A 395 59.69 80.83 -37.41
CA THR A 395 60.49 80.10 -36.41
C THR A 395 60.74 78.62 -36.73
N GLU A 396 59.89 77.99 -37.54
CA GLU A 396 59.99 76.57 -37.91
C GLU A 396 60.96 76.38 -39.08
N THR A 397 60.96 77.32 -40.03
CA THR A 397 61.98 77.43 -41.09
C THR A 397 63.37 77.67 -40.48
N GLU A 398 63.46 78.45 -39.39
CA GLU A 398 64.68 78.64 -38.60
C GLU A 398 65.15 77.35 -37.87
N THR A 399 64.26 76.38 -37.57
CA THR A 399 64.64 75.12 -36.87
C THR A 399 64.85 73.91 -37.79
N LEU A 400 64.26 73.86 -38.98
CA LEU A 400 64.52 72.81 -39.98
C LEU A 400 65.99 72.79 -40.43
N VAL A 401 66.62 73.97 -40.48
CA VAL A 401 68.07 74.16 -40.71
C VAL A 401 68.93 73.37 -39.70
N GLU A 402 68.45 73.13 -38.48
CA GLU A 402 69.18 72.39 -37.44
C GLU A 402 68.85 70.90 -37.39
N GLN A 403 67.63 70.48 -37.75
CA GLN A 403 67.25 69.05 -37.67
C GLN A 403 67.94 68.17 -38.72
N ALA A 404 68.22 68.70 -39.92
CA ALA A 404 68.91 67.97 -40.99
C ALA A 404 70.29 67.42 -40.54
N LYS A 405 70.96 68.11 -39.60
CA LYS A 405 72.27 67.74 -39.06
C LYS A 405 72.26 66.50 -38.16
N CYS A 406 71.09 66.00 -37.74
CA CYS A 406 70.98 64.94 -36.73
C CYS A 406 70.79 63.52 -37.30
N LYS A 407 70.06 63.36 -38.41
CA LYS A 407 69.62 62.03 -38.91
C LYS A 407 70.74 61.11 -39.41
N ILE A 408 71.87 61.67 -39.85
CA ILE A 408 73.05 60.93 -40.37
C ILE A 408 73.64 59.92 -39.35
N ARG A 409 73.29 60.04 -38.07
CA ARG A 409 73.92 59.32 -36.95
C ARG A 409 73.35 57.91 -36.67
N ASN A 410 72.15 57.55 -37.15
CA ASN A 410 71.44 56.32 -36.71
C ASN A 410 71.67 55.05 -37.55
N CYS A 411 71.96 55.13 -38.85
CA CYS A 411 71.99 53.95 -39.74
C CYS A 411 73.10 52.91 -39.43
N ASN A 412 74.05 53.22 -38.55
CA ASN A 412 75.25 52.39 -38.33
C ASN A 412 75.04 51.16 -37.41
N ASN A 413 73.94 51.05 -36.66
CA ASN A 413 73.88 50.10 -35.52
C ASN A 413 73.29 48.70 -35.81
N ASN A 414 72.54 48.50 -36.90
CA ASN A 414 71.70 47.30 -37.08
C ASN A 414 72.39 46.08 -37.73
N ILE A 415 73.60 46.22 -38.27
CA ILE A 415 74.23 45.16 -39.11
C ILE A 415 74.81 43.99 -38.29
N ASN A 416 75.24 44.24 -37.04
CA ASN A 416 76.08 43.29 -36.29
C ASN A 416 75.36 42.10 -35.63
N HIS A 417 74.03 41.99 -35.72
CA HIS A 417 73.27 41.04 -34.90
C HIS A 417 73.07 39.65 -35.52
N LEU A 418 73.20 39.50 -36.85
CA LEU A 418 72.66 38.33 -37.57
C LEU A 418 73.70 37.24 -37.93
N GLU A 419 74.96 37.36 -37.49
CA GLU A 419 76.05 36.42 -37.86
C GLU A 419 76.28 35.25 -36.88
N GLU A 420 75.68 35.27 -35.68
CA GLU A 420 76.19 34.46 -34.55
C GLU A 420 75.55 33.05 -34.39
N GLN A 421 74.47 32.72 -35.10
CA GLN A 421 73.71 31.47 -34.85
C GLN A 421 74.20 30.21 -35.59
N LEU A 422 75.15 30.31 -36.53
CA LEU A 422 75.41 29.26 -37.54
C LEU A 422 76.44 28.15 -37.17
N ARG A 423 76.72 27.88 -35.87
CA ARG A 423 78.04 27.31 -35.47
C ARG A 423 78.15 26.04 -34.61
N ARG A 424 77.10 25.27 -34.29
CA ARG A 424 77.23 24.12 -33.33
C ARG A 424 76.29 22.90 -33.54
N GLN A 425 76.75 21.83 -34.20
CA GLN A 425 76.29 20.42 -34.00
C GLN A 425 77.18 19.41 -34.78
N ALA A 426 77.73 18.37 -34.12
CA ALA A 426 78.21 17.07 -34.72
C ALA A 426 78.90 16.11 -33.72
N GLY A 427 78.56 14.80 -33.73
CA GLY A 427 79.46 13.69 -33.30
C GLY A 427 78.99 12.74 -32.16
N GLY A 428 79.20 11.41 -32.31
CA GLY A 428 78.88 10.36 -31.32
C GLY A 428 79.65 9.04 -31.51
N ASP A 429 79.49 8.04 -30.61
CA ASP A 429 80.14 6.70 -30.65
C ASP A 429 79.16 5.55 -30.33
N LYS A 430 79.34 4.38 -30.95
CA LYS A 430 78.30 3.36 -31.17
C LYS A 430 78.56 1.99 -30.53
N LYS A 431 79.77 1.66 -30.07
CA LYS A 431 80.10 0.31 -29.52
C LYS A 431 79.93 0.15 -28.01
N GLY A 432 79.93 1.24 -27.24
CA GLY A 432 79.62 1.22 -25.80
C GLY A 432 78.13 1.00 -25.48
N ILE A 433 77.30 0.90 -26.51
CA ILE A 433 75.84 0.83 -26.45
C ILE A 433 75.34 -0.60 -26.14
N GLU A 434 75.97 -1.62 -26.74
CA GLU A 434 75.47 -3.00 -26.71
C GLU A 434 75.59 -3.68 -25.33
N ARG A 435 76.68 -3.46 -24.58
CA ARG A 435 76.85 -4.08 -23.24
C ARG A 435 75.88 -3.55 -22.19
N LYS A 436 75.52 -2.27 -22.28
CA LYS A 436 74.54 -1.66 -21.36
C LYS A 436 73.15 -2.29 -21.51
N LEU A 437 72.87 -2.83 -22.69
CA LEU A 437 71.59 -3.42 -23.07
C LEU A 437 71.31 -4.76 -22.34
N THR A 438 72.34 -5.53 -21.95
CA THR A 438 72.16 -6.79 -21.22
C THR A 438 72.01 -6.61 -19.70
N ASP A 439 72.72 -5.67 -19.08
CA ASP A 439 72.62 -5.44 -17.63
C ASP A 439 71.22 -4.91 -17.26
N LEU A 440 70.67 -4.03 -18.11
CA LEU A 440 69.29 -3.52 -18.00
C LEU A 440 68.23 -4.63 -17.94
N GLN A 441 68.44 -5.77 -18.62
CA GLN A 441 67.46 -6.86 -18.67
C GLN A 441 67.35 -7.62 -17.33
N ASN A 442 68.44 -7.75 -16.57
CA ASN A 442 68.41 -8.42 -15.27
C ASN A 442 67.79 -7.54 -14.18
N GLU A 443 68.01 -6.22 -14.22
CA GLU A 443 67.39 -5.28 -13.27
C GLU A 443 65.86 -5.20 -13.44
N MET A 444 65.35 -5.34 -14.67
CA MET A 444 63.91 -5.41 -14.95
C MET A 444 63.23 -6.58 -14.22
N ALA A 445 63.84 -7.77 -14.20
CA ALA A 445 63.24 -8.97 -13.59
C ALA A 445 63.05 -8.85 -12.05
N LEU A 446 63.99 -8.23 -11.34
CA LEU A 446 63.88 -7.98 -9.89
C LEU A 446 62.80 -6.93 -9.56
N LYS A 447 62.58 -5.99 -10.48
CA LYS A 447 61.52 -4.98 -10.36
C LYS A 447 60.13 -5.58 -10.58
N ASP A 448 59.99 -6.58 -11.45
CA ASP A 448 58.73 -7.30 -11.66
C ASP A 448 58.28 -8.13 -10.44
N GLU A 449 59.21 -8.73 -9.67
CA GLU A 449 58.86 -9.42 -8.42
C GLU A 449 58.35 -8.45 -7.34
N SER A 450 58.99 -7.27 -7.24
CA SER A 450 58.55 -6.20 -6.35
C SER A 450 57.16 -5.68 -6.72
N LEU A 451 56.87 -5.57 -8.03
CA LEU A 451 55.57 -5.15 -8.55
C LEU A 451 54.42 -6.05 -8.07
N LEU A 452 54.67 -7.37 -7.96
CA LEU A 452 53.67 -8.33 -7.48
C LEU A 452 53.27 -8.06 -6.03
N GLN A 453 54.24 -7.81 -5.14
CA GLN A 453 53.99 -7.56 -3.71
C GLN A 453 53.16 -6.31 -3.48
N TYR A 454 53.51 -5.18 -4.13
CA TYR A 454 52.71 -3.96 -4.04
C TYR A 454 51.31 -4.12 -4.66
N SER A 455 51.14 -4.96 -5.69
CA SER A 455 49.82 -5.25 -6.27
C SER A 455 48.88 -5.99 -5.31
N GLU A 456 49.41 -6.83 -4.40
CA GLU A 456 48.61 -7.46 -3.35
C GLU A 456 48.21 -6.46 -2.26
N GLN A 457 49.13 -5.60 -1.83
CA GLN A 457 48.86 -4.54 -0.84
C GLN A 457 47.81 -3.54 -1.36
N LEU A 458 47.86 -3.19 -2.65
CA LEU A 458 46.85 -2.38 -3.31
C LEU A 458 45.46 -3.03 -3.23
N ARG A 459 45.38 -4.35 -3.44
CA ARG A 459 44.13 -5.12 -3.40
C ARG A 459 43.51 -5.14 -2.00
N THR A 460 44.32 -5.21 -0.93
CA THR A 460 43.81 -5.16 0.45
C THR A 460 43.33 -3.76 0.82
N ALA A 461 44.12 -2.72 0.55
CA ALA A 461 43.75 -1.33 0.85
C ALA A 461 42.47 -0.88 0.10
N MET A 462 42.33 -1.27 -1.18
CA MET A 462 41.09 -1.04 -1.95
C MET A 462 39.87 -1.79 -1.37
N GLY A 463 40.08 -2.93 -0.72
CA GLY A 463 39.02 -3.67 -0.03
C GLY A 463 38.51 -2.91 1.20
N GLU A 464 39.42 -2.49 2.06
CA GLU A 464 39.12 -1.76 3.30
C GLU A 464 38.43 -0.42 3.03
N ALA A 465 38.94 0.37 2.07
CA ALA A 465 38.32 1.63 1.65
C ALA A 465 36.88 1.44 1.15
N LYS A 466 36.60 0.32 0.46
CA LYS A 466 35.26 -0.02 -0.05
C LYS A 466 34.29 -0.42 1.07
N GLU A 467 34.74 -1.17 2.08
CA GLU A 467 33.90 -1.50 3.24
C GLU A 467 33.61 -0.27 4.09
N LEU A 468 34.63 0.55 4.37
CA LEU A 468 34.50 1.78 5.17
C LEU A 468 33.51 2.75 4.51
N LYS A 469 33.61 2.96 3.19
CA LYS A 469 32.64 3.75 2.41
C LYS A 469 31.22 3.19 2.50
N SER A 470 31.02 1.88 2.29
CA SER A 470 29.72 1.22 2.35
C SER A 470 29.03 1.34 3.72
N ASN A 471 29.80 1.30 4.80
CA ASN A 471 29.28 1.45 6.16
C ASN A 471 28.99 2.91 6.52
N ALA A 472 29.82 3.85 6.06
CA ALA A 472 29.58 5.28 6.18
C ALA A 472 28.29 5.71 5.45
N GLU A 473 28.08 5.25 4.21
CA GLU A 473 26.90 5.56 3.39
C GLU A 473 25.59 5.10 4.07
N LYS A 474 25.53 3.85 4.56
CA LYS A 474 24.34 3.35 5.30
C LYS A 474 24.03 4.18 6.54
N THR A 475 25.05 4.50 7.33
CA THR A 475 24.89 5.25 8.59
C THR A 475 24.49 6.70 8.33
N LYS A 476 25.02 7.29 7.25
CA LYS A 476 24.62 8.61 6.75
C LYS A 476 23.15 8.60 6.34
N GLU A 477 22.70 7.65 5.52
CA GLU A 477 21.30 7.55 5.10
C GLU A 477 20.33 7.48 6.29
N ASP A 478 20.64 6.69 7.33
CA ASP A 478 19.75 6.57 8.49
C ASP A 478 19.67 7.85 9.35
N LYS A 479 20.77 8.60 9.45
CA LYS A 479 20.76 9.95 10.04
C LYS A 479 19.97 10.95 9.18
N GLU A 480 20.20 10.97 7.87
CA GLU A 480 19.49 11.83 6.91
C GLU A 480 17.98 11.56 6.88
N ARG A 481 17.56 10.29 6.98
CA ARG A 481 16.14 9.89 7.12
C ARG A 481 15.52 10.43 8.41
N THR A 482 16.28 10.46 9.50
CA THR A 482 15.82 10.98 10.80
C THR A 482 15.65 12.49 10.78
N ILE A 483 16.64 13.21 10.24
CA ILE A 483 16.57 14.67 10.01
C ILE A 483 15.41 15.00 9.07
N SER A 484 15.28 14.29 7.94
CA SER A 484 14.18 14.45 6.97
C SER A 484 12.80 14.25 7.61
N PHE A 485 12.67 13.34 8.58
CA PHE A 485 11.43 13.16 9.32
C PHE A 485 11.11 14.38 10.20
N LYS A 486 12.08 14.86 10.99
CA LYS A 486 11.92 16.05 11.84
C LYS A 486 11.67 17.32 11.00
N GLN A 487 12.37 17.51 9.89
CA GLN A 487 12.16 18.62 8.96
C GLN A 487 10.75 18.61 8.34
N ARG A 488 10.22 17.42 7.99
CA ARG A 488 8.82 17.29 7.55
C ARG A 488 7.83 17.58 8.68
N GLU A 489 8.12 17.16 9.92
CA GLU A 489 7.30 17.50 11.09
C GLU A 489 7.26 19.03 11.29
N LEU A 490 8.41 19.70 11.23
CA LEU A 490 8.53 21.16 11.29
C LEU A 490 7.77 21.86 10.13
N GLN A 491 7.94 21.43 8.89
CA GLN A 491 7.18 21.98 7.75
C GLN A 491 5.67 21.82 7.95
N ASN A 492 5.21 20.65 8.40
CA ASN A 492 3.80 20.43 8.68
C ASN A 492 3.25 21.35 9.78
N VAL A 493 4.01 21.59 10.86
CA VAL A 493 3.62 22.53 11.93
C VAL A 493 3.56 23.96 11.40
N ILE A 494 4.51 24.38 10.55
CA ILE A 494 4.51 25.70 9.90
C ILE A 494 3.33 25.85 8.94
N SER A 495 3.06 24.86 8.08
CA SER A 495 1.91 24.86 7.16
C SER A 495 0.58 24.88 7.90
N GLY A 496 0.45 24.11 8.99
CA GLY A 496 -0.71 24.12 9.87
C GLY A 496 -0.94 25.46 10.58
N LYS A 497 0.12 26.28 10.79
CA LYS A 497 0.03 27.65 11.33
C LYS A 497 -0.56 28.63 10.30
N GLN A 498 -0.40 28.38 8.99
CA GLN A 498 -1.04 29.17 7.92
C GLN A 498 -2.49 28.76 7.66
N ASN A 499 -2.77 27.45 7.58
CA ASN A 499 -4.12 26.93 7.45
C ASN A 499 -4.21 25.52 8.06
N PHE A 500 -4.87 25.42 9.21
CA PHE A 500 -5.00 24.17 9.96
C PHE A 500 -5.61 23.01 9.15
N LEU A 501 -6.45 23.30 8.13
CA LEU A 501 -7.05 22.27 7.28
C LEU A 501 -6.00 21.46 6.49
N PHE A 502 -4.81 22.02 6.23
CA PHE A 502 -3.73 21.33 5.53
C PHE A 502 -3.18 20.12 6.32
N ASN A 503 -3.38 20.07 7.64
CA ASN A 503 -2.99 18.95 8.50
C ASN A 503 -3.84 17.67 8.24
N PHE A 504 -4.94 17.80 7.50
CA PHE A 504 -5.76 16.69 7.05
C PHE A 504 -5.41 16.31 5.59
N ASP A 505 -5.45 17.28 4.67
CA ASP A 505 -4.97 17.16 3.28
C ASP A 505 -4.68 18.56 2.70
N PRO A 506 -3.67 18.76 1.83
CA PRO A 506 -3.39 20.04 1.17
C PRO A 506 -4.52 20.63 0.30
N LYS A 507 -5.57 19.87 -0.01
CA LYS A 507 -6.78 20.34 -0.72
C LYS A 507 -8.01 20.47 0.19
N MET A 508 -7.87 20.24 1.49
CA MET A 508 -9.00 20.18 2.42
C MET A 508 -9.71 21.53 2.55
N ASP A 509 -8.97 22.63 2.39
CA ASP A 509 -9.50 24.00 2.32
C ASP A 509 -10.51 24.16 1.17
N LYS A 510 -10.15 23.71 -0.04
CA LYS A 510 -11.01 23.73 -1.23
C LYS A 510 -12.22 22.83 -1.06
N VAL A 511 -12.04 21.65 -0.47
CA VAL A 511 -13.14 20.73 -0.13
C VAL A 511 -14.13 21.39 0.84
N VAL A 512 -13.65 22.01 1.93
CA VAL A 512 -14.51 22.72 2.89
C VAL A 512 -15.20 23.94 2.25
N GLN A 513 -14.53 24.67 1.34
CA GLN A 513 -15.17 25.73 0.57
C GLN A 513 -16.27 25.22 -0.37
N VAL A 514 -16.05 24.09 -1.07
CA VAL A 514 -17.06 23.47 -1.93
C VAL A 514 -18.22 22.93 -1.11
N ILE A 515 -17.96 22.33 0.05
CA ILE A 515 -18.99 21.90 1.01
C ILE A 515 -19.87 23.08 1.42
N LYS A 516 -19.27 24.24 1.75
CA LYS A 516 -20.02 25.48 2.09
C LYS A 516 -20.84 26.05 0.93
N ARG A 517 -20.53 25.70 -0.33
CA ARG A 517 -21.24 26.14 -1.54
C ARG A 517 -22.34 25.17 -2.00
N GLN A 518 -22.40 23.96 -1.44
CA GLN A 518 -23.35 22.92 -1.84
C GLN A 518 -24.53 22.82 -0.85
N GLN A 519 -25.72 22.50 -1.36
CA GLN A 519 -26.91 22.34 -0.52
C GLN A 519 -26.97 20.94 0.10
N PHE A 520 -26.57 20.85 1.37
CA PHE A 520 -26.83 19.71 2.26
C PHE A 520 -28.11 19.94 3.07
N SER A 521 -28.72 18.86 3.58
CA SER A 521 -29.88 18.95 4.46
C SER A 521 -29.53 19.63 5.79
N VAL A 522 -28.37 19.28 6.35
CA VAL A 522 -27.67 20.05 7.40
C VAL A 522 -26.19 20.15 6.98
N PRO A 523 -25.53 21.32 7.08
CA PRO A 523 -24.12 21.45 6.71
C PRO A 523 -23.24 20.43 7.45
N PRO A 524 -22.41 19.63 6.75
CA PRO A 524 -21.64 18.59 7.39
C PRO A 524 -20.51 19.17 8.24
N ILE A 525 -20.35 18.62 9.44
CA ILE A 525 -19.33 19.08 10.40
C ILE A 525 -18.06 18.25 10.19
N GLY A 526 -17.01 18.88 9.68
CA GLY A 526 -15.69 18.25 9.57
C GLY A 526 -14.64 19.09 8.82
N PRO A 527 -13.38 18.66 8.82
CA PRO A 527 -12.85 17.50 9.56
C PRO A 527 -12.94 17.73 11.08
N LEU A 528 -13.41 16.73 11.85
CA LEU A 528 -13.76 16.88 13.27
C LEU A 528 -12.68 17.55 14.12
N GLY A 529 -11.41 17.26 13.84
CA GLY A 529 -10.28 17.82 14.58
C GLY A 529 -10.08 19.34 14.43
N ALA A 530 -10.70 19.98 13.44
CA ALA A 530 -10.74 21.45 13.32
C ALA A 530 -11.71 22.12 14.32
N TYR A 531 -12.57 21.32 14.96
CA TYR A 531 -13.55 21.75 15.95
C TYR A 531 -13.17 21.36 17.38
N VAL A 532 -12.01 20.72 17.56
CA VAL A 532 -11.50 20.17 18.82
C VAL A 532 -10.18 20.84 19.18
N THR A 533 -10.13 21.39 20.40
CA THR A 533 -8.96 22.10 20.93
C THR A 533 -8.49 21.43 22.22
N VAL A 534 -7.17 21.22 22.39
CA VAL A 534 -6.61 20.76 23.68
C VAL A 534 -6.44 21.95 24.61
N LYS A 535 -6.90 21.80 25.86
CA LYS A 535 -6.73 22.82 26.91
C LYS A 535 -5.25 22.94 27.32
N PRO A 536 -4.77 24.14 27.70
CA PRO A 536 -3.35 24.38 28.02
C PRO A 536 -2.76 23.38 29.04
N ASP A 537 -3.51 23.13 30.12
CA ASP A 537 -3.10 22.27 31.24
C ASP A 537 -2.87 20.80 30.84
N PHE A 538 -3.39 20.38 29.68
CA PHE A 538 -3.33 19.02 29.17
C PHE A 538 -2.46 18.87 27.92
N ARG A 539 -1.65 19.89 27.57
CA ARG A 539 -0.86 19.92 26.33
C ARG A 539 0.05 18.70 26.14
N GLU A 540 0.68 18.18 27.19
CA GLU A 540 1.51 16.97 27.13
C GLU A 540 0.75 15.73 26.60
N TRP A 541 -0.57 15.70 26.77
CA TRP A 541 -1.44 14.63 26.30
C TRP A 541 -1.85 14.76 24.83
N THR A 542 -1.59 15.88 24.17
CA THR A 542 -2.01 16.16 22.77
C THR A 542 -1.67 15.02 21.81
N LYS A 543 -0.40 14.58 21.79
CA LYS A 543 0.07 13.50 20.91
C LYS A 543 -0.56 12.14 21.28
N CYS A 544 -0.83 11.92 22.57
CA CYS A 544 -1.44 10.70 23.10
C CYS A 544 -2.92 10.61 22.73
N ILE A 545 -3.69 11.68 22.98
CA ILE A 545 -5.11 11.81 22.63
C ILE A 545 -5.30 11.70 21.11
N GLN A 546 -4.45 12.36 20.31
CA GLN A 546 -4.50 12.20 18.85
C GLN A 546 -4.19 10.76 18.40
N ALA A 547 -3.20 10.10 19.01
CA ALA A 547 -2.89 8.71 18.67
C ALA A 547 -4.04 7.74 19.03
N TYR A 548 -4.87 8.09 20.02
CA TYR A 548 -6.09 7.37 20.35
C TYR A 548 -7.24 7.66 19.38
N LEU A 549 -7.58 8.94 19.13
CA LEU A 549 -8.67 9.34 18.24
C LEU A 549 -8.40 9.02 16.76
N GLY A 550 -7.12 8.98 16.37
CA GLY A 550 -6.64 8.49 15.08
C GLY A 550 -7.32 9.15 13.89
N ASN A 551 -7.94 8.33 13.03
CA ASN A 551 -8.59 8.81 11.82
C ASN A 551 -9.96 9.48 12.07
N ASN A 552 -10.55 9.35 13.27
CA ASN A 552 -11.83 10.01 13.59
C ASN A 552 -11.70 11.54 13.58
N LEU A 553 -10.52 12.08 13.91
CA LEU A 553 -10.24 13.52 13.78
C LEU A 553 -10.36 14.01 12.32
N GLY A 554 -10.07 13.16 11.34
CA GLY A 554 -10.24 13.49 9.92
C GLY A 554 -11.65 13.23 9.38
N ALA A 555 -12.60 12.80 10.20
CA ALA A 555 -13.94 12.44 9.75
C ALA A 555 -14.84 13.68 9.55
N PHE A 556 -15.88 13.50 8.73
CA PHE A 556 -16.99 14.44 8.57
C PHE A 556 -18.29 13.81 9.07
N VAL A 557 -19.18 14.61 9.63
CA VAL A 557 -20.49 14.20 10.13
C VAL A 557 -21.59 14.71 9.21
N VAL A 558 -22.54 13.86 8.84
CA VAL A 558 -23.70 14.18 7.98
C VAL A 558 -24.98 13.74 8.68
N ALA A 559 -26.07 14.50 8.54
CA ALA A 559 -27.34 14.21 9.20
C ALA A 559 -28.06 12.96 8.65
N ASN A 560 -27.87 12.63 7.36
CA ASN A 560 -28.59 11.54 6.70
C ASN A 560 -27.78 10.89 5.55
N GLY A 561 -28.33 9.80 4.98
CA GLY A 561 -27.69 9.05 3.89
C GLY A 561 -27.56 9.81 2.56
N ARG A 562 -28.50 10.71 2.22
CA ARG A 562 -28.43 11.54 1.01
C ARG A 562 -27.27 12.52 1.07
N ASP A 563 -27.11 13.18 2.23
CA ASP A 563 -25.97 14.06 2.52
C ASP A 563 -24.64 13.27 2.51
N SER A 564 -24.65 12.03 3.03
CA SER A 564 -23.51 11.11 2.95
C SER A 564 -23.06 10.85 1.52
N ASP A 565 -23.99 10.57 0.61
CA ASP A 565 -23.66 10.28 -0.79
C ASP A 565 -23.27 11.54 -1.59
N LEU A 566 -23.85 12.70 -1.28
CA LEU A 566 -23.40 13.98 -1.81
C LEU A 566 -21.96 14.30 -1.37
N LEU A 567 -21.66 14.12 -0.08
CA LEU A 567 -20.32 14.34 0.45
C LEU A 567 -19.30 13.36 -0.14
N LYS A 568 -19.65 12.08 -0.33
CA LYS A 568 -18.80 11.10 -1.04
C LYS A 568 -18.45 11.58 -2.46
N LYS A 569 -19.41 12.13 -3.21
CA LYS A 569 -19.17 12.66 -4.55
C LYS A 569 -18.18 13.84 -4.53
N ILE A 570 -18.33 14.77 -3.59
CA ILE A 570 -17.41 15.92 -3.43
C ILE A 570 -16.00 15.46 -3.02
N LEU A 571 -15.87 14.55 -2.05
CA LEU A 571 -14.58 14.03 -1.62
C LEU A 571 -13.86 13.23 -2.72
N ASN A 572 -14.62 12.47 -3.52
CA ASN A 572 -14.06 11.69 -4.63
C ASN A 572 -13.58 12.59 -5.79
N SER A 573 -14.29 13.67 -6.12
CA SER A 573 -13.93 14.54 -7.25
C SER A 573 -12.67 15.39 -7.02
N HIS A 574 -12.27 15.62 -5.77
CA HIS A 574 -11.12 16.47 -5.45
C HIS A 574 -9.78 15.72 -5.34
N GLY A 575 -9.79 14.37 -5.35
CA GLY A 575 -8.57 13.56 -5.35
C GLY A 575 -7.68 13.80 -4.13
N LEU A 576 -8.25 13.60 -2.94
CA LEU A 576 -7.55 13.64 -1.64
C LEU A 576 -6.59 12.44 -1.49
N LYS A 577 -5.45 12.63 -0.81
CA LYS A 577 -4.45 11.56 -0.58
C LYS A 577 -4.99 10.44 0.32
N HIS A 578 -5.85 10.79 1.26
CA HIS A 578 -6.58 9.86 2.12
C HIS A 578 -8.05 10.26 2.15
N ARG A 579 -8.96 9.29 2.02
CA ARG A 579 -10.41 9.55 2.08
C ARG A 579 -10.84 9.75 3.54
N PRO A 580 -11.47 10.90 3.89
CA PRO A 580 -12.12 11.09 5.17
C PRO A 580 -13.17 10.02 5.46
N ASN A 581 -13.33 9.64 6.73
CA ASN A 581 -14.48 8.85 7.15
C ASN A 581 -15.75 9.73 7.17
N ILE A 582 -16.92 9.17 6.87
CA ILE A 582 -18.19 9.89 6.91
C ILE A 582 -19.10 9.22 7.94
N ILE A 583 -19.33 9.92 9.05
CA ILE A 583 -20.19 9.49 10.15
C ILE A 583 -21.60 10.00 9.85
N THR A 584 -22.57 9.09 9.71
CA THR A 584 -23.98 9.48 9.52
C THR A 584 -24.67 9.45 10.87
N ARG A 585 -24.93 10.64 11.43
CA ARG A 585 -25.47 10.84 12.78
C ARG A 585 -26.29 12.13 12.79
N LYS A 586 -27.44 12.13 13.44
CA LYS A 586 -28.18 13.38 13.70
C LYS A 586 -27.40 14.26 14.68
N PHE A 587 -27.52 15.57 14.55
CA PHE A 587 -26.88 16.54 15.45
C PHE A 587 -27.72 16.71 16.72
N GLU A 588 -27.77 15.64 17.52
CA GLU A 588 -28.49 15.59 18.80
C GLU A 588 -27.50 15.78 19.97
N GLU A 589 -27.85 16.69 20.88
CA GLU A 589 -27.18 16.93 22.17
C GLU A 589 -27.74 15.97 23.23
N PHE A 590 -26.89 15.45 24.12
CA PHE A 590 -27.32 14.52 25.18
C PHE A 590 -26.42 14.57 26.41
N ASP A 591 -26.98 14.30 27.60
CA ASP A 591 -26.22 14.25 28.85
C ASP A 591 -25.32 13.01 28.92
N TYR A 592 -24.03 13.18 28.63
CA TYR A 592 -23.00 12.16 28.83
C TYR A 592 -22.35 12.20 30.23
N SER A 593 -22.74 13.11 31.12
CA SER A 593 -22.13 13.28 32.45
C SER A 593 -22.25 12.03 33.32
N ARG A 594 -23.31 11.24 33.12
CA ARG A 594 -23.51 9.93 33.78
C ARG A 594 -22.49 8.87 33.36
N GLY A 595 -21.90 9.00 32.16
CA GLY A 595 -20.86 8.11 31.65
C GLY A 595 -19.47 8.45 32.19
N LYS A 596 -19.27 9.67 32.69
CA LYS A 596 -18.00 10.15 33.20
C LYS A 596 -17.65 9.49 34.55
N PRO A 597 -16.41 8.99 34.74
CA PRO A 597 -15.97 8.44 36.01
C PRO A 597 -15.76 9.53 37.06
N LYS A 598 -16.24 9.31 38.28
CA LYS A 598 -16.06 10.21 39.43
C LYS A 598 -14.78 9.87 40.21
N ILE A 599 -13.64 9.93 39.53
CA ILE A 599 -12.30 9.70 40.12
C ILE A 599 -11.49 10.99 39.96
N GLY A 600 -10.51 11.22 40.85
CA GLY A 600 -9.56 12.34 40.78
C GLY A 600 -8.61 12.34 39.58
N TYR A 601 -8.85 11.53 38.53
CA TYR A 601 -8.09 11.55 37.29
C TYR A 601 -8.92 12.13 36.14
N PRO A 602 -8.32 13.00 35.29
CA PRO A 602 -8.99 13.64 34.17
C PRO A 602 -9.28 12.65 33.04
N THR A 603 -10.37 12.89 32.31
CA THR A 603 -10.71 12.13 31.09
C THR A 603 -10.24 12.84 29.81
N ILE A 604 -10.35 12.17 28.65
CA ILE A 604 -10.14 12.85 27.35
C ILE A 604 -11.13 14.02 27.18
N VAL A 605 -12.37 13.91 27.64
CA VAL A 605 -13.34 15.03 27.62
C VAL A 605 -12.83 16.21 28.46
N ASP A 606 -12.21 15.95 29.61
CA ASP A 606 -11.67 17.03 30.47
C ASP A 606 -10.51 17.76 29.82
N ALA A 607 -9.66 17.04 29.08
CA ALA A 607 -8.51 17.61 28.37
C ALA A 607 -8.87 18.44 27.12
N LEU A 608 -10.10 18.33 26.63
CA LEU A 608 -10.55 18.92 25.37
C LEU A 608 -11.60 20.01 25.56
N GLU A 609 -11.63 20.92 24.59
CA GLU A 609 -12.62 21.97 24.39
C GLU A 609 -13.20 21.78 22.98
N PHE A 610 -14.52 21.81 22.87
CA PHE A 610 -15.26 21.40 21.68
C PHE A 610 -16.05 22.56 21.11
N SER A 611 -16.40 22.47 19.84
CA SER A 611 -17.26 23.43 19.14
C SER A 611 -18.23 22.70 18.22
N ALA A 612 -19.37 23.34 17.93
CA ALA A 612 -20.42 22.82 17.05
C ALA A 612 -20.93 21.41 17.42
N GLY A 613 -21.02 21.07 18.71
CA GLY A 613 -21.56 19.79 19.19
C GLY A 613 -20.69 18.57 18.87
N THR A 614 -19.39 18.76 18.61
CA THR A 614 -18.46 17.67 18.27
C THR A 614 -18.09 16.78 19.47
N GLU A 615 -18.32 17.25 20.70
CA GLU A 615 -18.28 16.47 21.92
C GLU A 615 -19.20 15.25 21.85
N PHE A 616 -20.48 15.44 21.49
CA PHE A 616 -21.48 14.38 21.42
C PHE A 616 -21.11 13.31 20.38
N VAL A 617 -20.51 13.73 19.26
CA VAL A 617 -20.03 12.83 18.19
C VAL A 617 -18.85 11.99 18.67
N LEU A 618 -17.88 12.60 19.38
CA LEU A 618 -16.68 11.90 19.84
C LEU A 618 -16.96 11.01 21.07
N VAL A 619 -17.95 11.37 21.90
CA VAL A 619 -18.53 10.48 22.93
C VAL A 619 -19.14 9.24 22.27
N ASP A 620 -20.04 9.40 21.30
CA ASP A 620 -20.70 8.26 20.63
C ASP A 620 -19.71 7.35 19.87
N VAL A 621 -18.74 7.93 19.15
CA VAL A 621 -17.83 7.17 18.27
C VAL A 621 -16.60 6.65 18.99
N SER A 622 -16.09 7.37 20.00
CA SER A 622 -14.77 7.09 20.62
C SER A 622 -14.83 6.91 22.15
N SER A 623 -15.98 7.14 22.78
CA SER A 623 -16.22 7.03 24.25
C SER A 623 -15.20 7.79 25.09
N ILE A 624 -14.88 9.01 24.68
CA ILE A 624 -13.87 9.88 25.30
C ILE A 624 -14.15 10.23 26.77
N GLU A 625 -15.41 10.16 27.19
CA GLU A 625 -15.87 10.41 28.57
C GLU A 625 -15.49 9.28 29.55
N LYS A 626 -15.09 8.10 29.04
CA LYS A 626 -14.75 6.90 29.84
C LYS A 626 -13.26 6.59 29.89
N ILE A 627 -12.40 7.47 29.35
CA ILE A 627 -10.97 7.19 29.16
C ILE A 627 -10.15 8.13 30.02
N LEU A 628 -9.52 7.58 31.06
CA LEU A 628 -8.68 8.31 32.00
C LEU A 628 -7.29 8.62 31.40
N LEU A 629 -6.71 9.75 31.80
CA LEU A 629 -5.33 10.14 31.48
C LEU A 629 -4.48 9.99 32.76
N ILE A 630 -3.61 8.99 32.81
CA ILE A 630 -2.81 8.64 33.99
C ILE A 630 -1.36 8.42 33.56
N LYS A 631 -0.42 9.22 34.08
CA LYS A 631 0.98 9.18 33.63
C LYS A 631 1.60 7.82 33.90
N ASN A 632 1.55 7.38 35.16
CA ASN A 632 2.17 6.12 35.58
C ASN A 632 1.33 4.92 35.12
N LYS A 633 2.01 3.99 34.43
CA LYS A 633 1.43 2.75 33.91
C LYS A 633 0.84 1.87 35.01
N ASP A 634 1.53 1.76 36.15
CA ASP A 634 1.17 0.80 37.18
C ASP A 634 0.03 1.35 38.06
N GLU A 635 0.04 2.66 38.34
CA GLU A 635 -1.09 3.44 38.87
C GLU A 635 -2.33 3.31 37.97
N ALA A 636 -2.18 3.43 36.64
CA ALA A 636 -3.27 3.22 35.70
C ALA A 636 -3.85 1.80 35.79
N MET A 637 -3.02 0.77 35.95
CA MET A 637 -3.50 -0.61 36.15
C MET A 637 -4.19 -0.80 37.50
N GLU A 638 -3.76 -0.11 38.56
CA GLU A 638 -4.37 -0.19 39.89
C GLU A 638 -5.75 0.48 39.92
N VAL A 639 -5.87 1.70 39.38
CA VAL A 639 -7.14 2.41 39.21
C VAL A 639 -8.13 1.60 38.36
N LEU A 640 -7.66 0.89 37.33
CA LEU A 640 -8.48 0.00 36.51
C LEU A 640 -8.87 -1.32 37.22
N ARG A 641 -8.11 -1.76 38.24
CA ARG A 641 -8.41 -2.96 39.03
C ARG A 641 -9.40 -2.71 40.17
N SER A 642 -9.44 -1.49 40.70
CA SER A 642 -10.39 -1.13 41.76
C SER A 642 -11.83 -1.24 41.27
N SER A 643 -12.60 -2.15 41.87
CA SER A 643 -14.01 -2.41 41.52
C SER A 643 -14.98 -1.32 42.00
N GLN A 644 -14.49 -0.26 42.63
CA GLN A 644 -15.31 0.78 43.26
C GLN A 644 -16.03 1.71 42.26
N ASN A 645 -15.69 1.68 40.97
CA ASN A 645 -16.24 2.59 39.96
C ASN A 645 -16.66 1.87 38.66
N ALA A 646 -17.97 1.67 38.49
CA ALA A 646 -18.55 0.89 37.37
C ALA A 646 -18.26 1.43 35.95
N ASN A 647 -17.85 2.70 35.81
CA ASN A 647 -17.60 3.37 34.53
C ASN A 647 -16.11 3.35 34.10
N VAL A 648 -15.21 2.70 34.85
CA VAL A 648 -13.75 2.78 34.66
C VAL A 648 -13.20 1.46 34.14
N ASN A 649 -12.87 1.42 32.85
CA ASN A 649 -12.22 0.25 32.24
C ASN A 649 -11.15 0.59 31.18
N ARG A 650 -10.88 1.88 30.92
CA ARG A 650 -9.92 2.38 29.94
C ARG A 650 -9.08 3.52 30.48
N ALA A 651 -7.78 3.49 30.15
CA ALA A 651 -6.85 4.57 30.44
C ALA A 651 -5.80 4.73 29.33
N LEU A 652 -5.21 5.91 29.25
CA LEU A 652 -4.04 6.24 28.45
C LEU A 652 -2.88 6.61 29.37
N SER A 653 -1.69 6.11 29.06
CA SER A 653 -0.43 6.39 29.78
C SER A 653 0.72 6.65 28.80
N ILE A 654 1.63 7.56 29.16
CA ILE A 654 2.75 7.98 28.31
C ILE A 654 4.00 7.16 28.66
N ILE A 655 4.62 6.50 27.67
CA ILE A 655 5.91 5.80 27.86
C ILE A 655 7.08 6.67 27.39
N LYS A 656 6.93 7.27 26.19
CA LYS A 656 7.87 8.18 25.54
C LYS A 656 7.07 9.17 24.69
N GLU A 657 7.65 10.29 24.28
CA GLU A 657 6.97 11.38 23.56
C GLU A 657 6.06 10.96 22.39
N ASN A 658 6.45 9.92 21.65
CA ASN A 658 5.71 9.37 20.51
C ASN A 658 5.23 7.91 20.73
N ARG A 659 5.25 7.38 21.97
CA ARG A 659 4.80 6.02 22.33
C ARG A 659 3.99 6.01 23.62
N PHE A 660 2.76 5.51 23.54
CA PHE A 660 1.80 5.50 24.63
C PHE A 660 1.25 4.08 24.85
N LEU A 661 0.67 3.83 26.02
CA LEU A 661 -0.15 2.66 26.31
C LEU A 661 -1.62 3.05 26.33
N TYR A 662 -2.43 2.22 25.69
CA TYR A 662 -3.88 2.24 25.80
C TYR A 662 -4.35 0.95 26.44
N PHE A 663 -4.98 1.06 27.60
CA PHE A 663 -5.57 -0.06 28.32
C PHE A 663 -7.00 -0.29 27.83
N LEU A 664 -7.28 -1.47 27.29
CA LEU A 664 -8.63 -1.92 26.93
C LEU A 664 -9.32 -2.61 28.11
N SER A 665 -8.52 -3.16 29.04
CA SER A 665 -8.96 -3.73 30.32
C SER A 665 -7.75 -3.89 31.25
N THR A 666 -8.00 -4.33 32.49
CA THR A 666 -6.97 -4.72 33.47
C THR A 666 -6.00 -5.81 33.01
N LYS A 667 -6.32 -6.52 31.91
CA LYS A 667 -5.52 -7.62 31.34
C LYS A 667 -5.05 -7.35 29.90
N SER A 668 -5.43 -6.22 29.29
CA SER A 668 -5.17 -5.93 27.89
C SER A 668 -4.69 -4.50 27.68
N GLN A 669 -3.44 -4.38 27.19
CA GLN A 669 -2.80 -3.11 26.84
C GLN A 669 -2.31 -3.18 25.38
N ASN A 670 -2.51 -2.09 24.64
CA ASN A 670 -1.98 -1.90 23.30
C ASN A 670 -0.99 -0.72 23.29
N SER A 671 0.07 -0.82 22.49
CA SER A 671 0.98 0.33 22.26
C SER A 671 0.43 1.21 21.14
N LEU A 672 0.17 2.48 21.45
CA LEU A 672 -0.13 3.52 20.48
C LEU A 672 1.16 4.25 20.08
N LYS A 673 1.24 4.67 18.82
CA LYS A 673 2.35 5.49 18.29
C LYS A 673 1.79 6.71 17.58
N TYR A 674 2.29 7.88 17.95
CA TYR A 674 1.99 9.11 17.22
C TYR A 674 2.58 9.04 15.80
N ARG A 675 1.83 9.49 14.79
CA ARG A 675 2.25 9.54 13.38
C ARG A 675 1.55 10.70 12.66
N GLY A 676 2.33 11.53 11.97
CA GLY A 676 1.82 12.60 11.10
C GLY A 676 1.66 13.96 11.79
N PRO A 677 1.02 14.93 11.12
CA PRO A 677 0.80 16.29 11.64
C PRO A 677 -0.25 16.33 12.75
N LEU A 678 -0.22 17.39 13.58
CA LEU A 678 -1.25 17.63 14.59
C LEU A 678 -2.60 17.95 13.94
N ARG A 679 -3.62 17.16 14.29
CA ARG A 679 -5.00 17.23 13.79
C ARG A 679 -5.98 17.68 14.87
N MET A 680 -5.49 18.27 15.96
CA MET A 680 -6.30 18.99 16.96
C MET A 680 -5.69 20.38 17.16
N MET A 681 -6.52 21.37 17.48
CA MET A 681 -6.07 22.73 17.76
C MET A 681 -5.41 22.80 19.14
N THR A 682 -4.48 23.73 19.34
CA THR A 682 -3.84 24.02 20.63
C THR A 682 -3.79 25.53 20.84
N LYS A 683 -4.31 26.03 21.95
CA LYS A 683 -4.26 27.48 22.27
C LYS A 683 -2.83 27.86 22.72
N ASN A 684 -2.26 28.89 22.07
CA ASN A 684 -1.04 29.61 22.43
C ASN A 684 0.21 28.78 22.84
N SER A 685 0.95 28.17 21.89
CA SER A 685 2.41 27.87 22.02
C SER A 685 3.03 27.24 20.75
N SER A 686 2.60 27.61 19.54
CA SER A 686 3.20 27.01 18.33
C SER A 686 4.69 27.35 18.15
N ASP A 687 5.17 28.46 18.72
CA ASP A 687 6.57 28.88 18.59
C ASP A 687 7.55 28.12 19.50
N ASP A 688 7.14 27.58 20.66
CA ASP A 688 8.03 26.74 21.49
C ASP A 688 8.29 25.38 20.83
N ASP A 689 7.24 24.73 20.29
CA ASP A 689 7.38 23.45 19.59
C ASP A 689 8.20 23.62 18.29
N ILE A 690 8.01 24.73 17.57
CA ILE A 690 8.83 25.11 16.42
C ILE A 690 10.29 25.34 16.84
N SER A 691 10.53 26.02 17.97
CA SER A 691 11.88 26.32 18.46
C SER A 691 12.61 25.06 18.94
N TYR A 692 11.92 24.16 19.63
CA TYR A 692 12.43 22.85 20.02
C TYR A 692 12.76 21.98 18.81
N LEU A 693 11.84 21.88 17.83
CA LEU A 693 12.08 21.11 16.60
C LEU A 693 13.26 21.69 15.80
N LYS A 694 13.34 23.01 15.64
CA LYS A 694 14.49 23.68 14.99
C LYS A 694 15.80 23.35 15.70
N ARG A 695 15.85 23.43 17.03
CA ARG A 695 17.04 23.11 17.83
C ARG A 695 17.45 21.65 17.67
N SER A 696 16.50 20.72 17.78
CA SER A 696 16.77 19.28 17.65
C SER A 696 17.16 18.86 16.22
N ILE A 697 16.64 19.55 15.19
CA ILE A 697 17.09 19.38 13.81
C ILE A 697 18.54 19.88 13.66
N HIS A 698 18.83 21.07 14.18
CA HIS A 698 20.16 21.67 14.10
C HIS A 698 21.23 20.86 14.85
N ASP A 699 20.91 20.29 16.00
CA ASP A 699 21.82 19.41 16.75
C ASP A 699 22.04 18.06 16.01
N ASP A 700 21.00 17.47 15.40
CA ASP A 700 21.15 16.28 14.54
C ASP A 700 21.97 16.58 13.27
N GLU A 701 21.74 17.73 12.62
CA GLU A 701 22.46 18.19 11.42
C GLU A 701 23.95 18.41 11.73
N ARG A 702 24.27 18.97 12.90
CA ARG A 702 25.66 19.09 13.40
C ARG A 702 26.30 17.72 13.61
N GLY A 703 25.61 16.81 14.31
CA GLY A 703 26.07 15.44 14.53
C GLY A 703 26.10 14.56 13.27
N LEU A 704 25.50 15.00 12.16
CA LEU A 704 25.69 14.45 10.83
C LEU A 704 26.93 15.05 10.13
N ALA A 705 27.11 16.37 10.20
CA ALA A 705 28.28 17.06 9.64
C ALA A 705 29.60 16.54 10.25
N GLU A 706 29.69 16.45 11.57
CA GLU A 706 30.85 15.89 12.30
C GLU A 706 31.14 14.44 11.88
N PHE A 707 30.09 13.64 11.68
CA PHE A 707 30.22 12.25 11.22
C PHE A 707 30.72 12.16 9.77
N ILE A 708 30.21 13.02 8.88
CA ILE A 708 30.67 13.10 7.49
C ILE A 708 32.14 13.55 7.45
N GLU A 709 32.54 14.53 8.24
CA GLU A 709 33.92 15.02 8.30
C GLU A 709 34.89 13.94 8.80
N LEU A 710 34.53 13.21 9.87
CA LEU A 710 35.34 12.11 10.41
C LEU A 710 35.57 11.00 9.38
N ASN A 711 34.50 10.52 8.73
CA ASN A 711 34.62 9.47 7.71
C ASN A 711 35.36 9.98 6.47
N ARG A 712 35.25 11.27 6.13
CA ARG A 712 35.99 11.90 5.03
C ARG A 712 37.49 11.96 5.30
N ARG A 713 37.92 12.19 6.54
CA ARG A 713 39.34 12.09 6.95
C ARG A 713 39.85 10.66 6.81
N GLN A 714 39.13 9.68 7.35
CA GLN A 714 39.52 8.25 7.25
C GLN A 714 39.58 7.75 5.79
N LEU A 715 38.66 8.20 4.93
CA LEU A 715 38.71 7.93 3.49
C LEU A 715 39.85 8.65 2.77
N ALA A 716 40.25 9.85 3.23
CA ALA A 716 41.43 10.53 2.69
C ALA A 716 42.71 9.79 3.09
N GLU A 717 42.88 9.45 4.37
CA GLU A 717 44.04 8.69 4.88
C GLU A 717 44.23 7.36 4.15
N THR A 718 43.15 6.60 3.93
CA THR A 718 43.21 5.34 3.15
C THR A 718 43.40 5.57 1.65
N GLN A 719 42.89 6.67 1.09
CA GLN A 719 43.15 7.02 -0.31
C GLN A 719 44.60 7.48 -0.52
N ASP A 720 45.20 8.18 0.44
CA ASP A 720 46.60 8.59 0.40
C ASP A 720 47.55 7.38 0.52
N GLN A 721 47.18 6.37 1.31
CA GLN A 721 47.87 5.07 1.32
C GLN A 721 47.75 4.35 -0.04
N ILE A 722 46.56 4.33 -0.65
CA ILE A 722 46.35 3.78 -2.00
C ILE A 722 47.18 4.54 -3.04
N ASN A 723 47.23 5.87 -2.96
CA ASN A 723 48.01 6.72 -3.85
C ASN A 723 49.50 6.45 -3.69
N SER A 724 50.02 6.36 -2.46
CA SER A 724 51.42 5.98 -2.19
C SER A 724 51.78 4.62 -2.77
N ILE A 725 50.91 3.61 -2.64
CA ILE A 725 51.14 2.28 -3.25
C ILE A 725 51.07 2.37 -4.79
N LEU A 726 50.18 3.19 -5.36
CA LEU A 726 50.11 3.44 -6.80
C LEU A 726 51.32 4.20 -7.33
N ASP A 727 51.85 5.14 -6.56
CA ASP A 727 53.05 5.91 -6.89
C ASP A 727 54.27 4.99 -6.91
N GLU A 728 54.40 4.05 -5.97
CA GLU A 728 55.46 3.02 -6.00
C GLU A 728 55.29 2.03 -7.15
N ILE A 729 54.05 1.60 -7.45
CA ILE A 729 53.76 0.81 -8.66
C ILE A 729 54.11 1.62 -9.92
N SER A 730 53.92 2.94 -9.91
CA SER A 730 54.26 3.82 -11.03
C SER A 730 55.76 4.07 -11.14
N SER A 731 56.49 4.17 -10.03
CA SER A 731 57.96 4.36 -9.97
C SER A 731 58.69 3.11 -10.47
N ILE A 732 58.18 1.93 -10.11
CA ILE A 732 58.66 0.63 -10.60
C ILE A 732 58.37 0.51 -12.11
N LYS A 733 57.16 0.84 -12.57
CA LYS A 733 56.81 0.82 -14.01
C LYS A 733 57.53 1.89 -14.83
N SER A 734 57.77 3.08 -14.28
CA SER A 734 58.51 4.14 -14.95
C SER A 734 59.98 3.77 -15.06
N SER A 735 60.57 3.15 -14.03
CA SER A 735 61.91 2.56 -14.09
C SER A 735 61.99 1.49 -15.19
N ILE A 736 61.06 0.52 -15.23
CA ILE A 736 60.98 -0.51 -16.29
C ILE A 736 60.86 0.11 -17.70
N THR A 737 60.02 1.14 -17.87
CA THR A 737 59.85 1.81 -19.17
C THR A 737 60.96 2.81 -19.51
N GLU A 738 61.68 3.38 -18.55
CA GLU A 738 62.88 4.20 -18.78
C GLU A 738 64.07 3.32 -19.20
N MET A 739 64.21 2.14 -18.57
CA MET A 739 65.16 1.11 -19.00
C MET A 739 64.88 0.68 -20.46
N GLY A 740 63.62 0.41 -20.79
CA GLY A 740 63.19 0.13 -22.18
C GLY A 740 63.28 1.34 -23.14
N ARG A 741 63.18 2.58 -22.66
CA ARG A 741 63.39 3.78 -23.49
C ARG A 741 64.86 4.05 -23.75
N ARG A 742 65.76 3.80 -22.78
CA ARG A 742 67.21 3.81 -23.04
C ARG A 742 67.56 2.76 -24.08
N GLU A 743 66.96 1.58 -24.02
CA GLU A 743 67.08 0.55 -25.07
C GLU A 743 66.67 1.04 -26.47
N ALA A 744 65.69 1.95 -26.55
CA ALA A 744 65.15 2.48 -27.80
C ALA A 744 65.83 3.78 -28.30
N SER A 745 66.21 4.72 -27.43
CA SER A 745 66.87 5.98 -27.82
C SER A 745 68.26 5.71 -28.40
N LEU A 746 68.96 4.72 -27.84
CA LEU A 746 70.22 4.18 -28.37
C LEU A 746 70.09 3.58 -29.78
N ARG A 747 68.86 3.41 -30.31
CA ARG A 747 68.58 3.02 -31.70
C ARG A 747 68.23 4.19 -32.62
N ILE A 748 67.80 5.34 -32.08
CA ILE A 748 67.21 6.48 -32.83
C ILE A 748 68.23 7.61 -33.10
N GLU A 749 69.38 7.60 -32.44
CA GLU A 749 70.44 8.62 -32.52
C GLU A 749 71.21 8.63 -33.88
N LEU A 750 70.49 8.61 -35.01
CA LEU A 750 70.99 8.47 -36.38
C LEU A 750 70.69 9.66 -37.35
N GLU A 751 69.64 10.51 -37.22
CA GLU A 751 68.95 11.11 -38.43
C GLU A 751 68.34 12.61 -38.48
N THR A 752 69.04 13.73 -38.12
CA THR A 752 69.05 15.13 -38.80
C THR A 752 67.99 16.34 -38.66
N GLU A 753 68.26 17.59 -39.24
CA GLU A 753 67.69 19.02 -39.01
C GLU A 753 67.42 20.06 -40.25
N ILE A 754 67.34 21.45 -40.11
CA ILE A 754 66.56 22.56 -40.91
C ILE A 754 67.31 23.95 -41.32
N ASP A 755 66.74 25.01 -42.03
CA ASP A 755 67.34 26.40 -42.40
C ASP A 755 66.43 27.71 -42.71
N MET A 756 66.98 28.92 -43.17
CA MET A 756 66.65 30.39 -42.90
C MET A 756 66.93 31.53 -44.01
N GLY A 757 66.64 32.87 -43.81
CA GLY A 757 67.31 34.05 -44.51
C GLY A 757 66.75 35.53 -44.37
N ALA A 758 67.56 36.63 -44.17
CA ALA A 758 67.04 38.03 -43.92
C ALA A 758 67.91 39.38 -43.98
N ILE A 759 69.14 39.52 -44.56
CA ILE A 759 70.09 40.60 -44.12
C ILE A 759 70.22 41.94 -44.94
N GLU A 760 70.08 41.99 -46.27
CA GLU A 760 70.80 43.00 -47.10
C GLU A 760 70.27 44.47 -47.14
N GLN A 761 69.07 44.79 -46.64
CA GLN A 761 68.32 46.00 -47.04
C GLN A 761 68.79 47.36 -46.44
N MET A 762 69.73 47.39 -45.48
CA MET A 762 69.86 48.50 -44.52
C MET A 762 70.92 49.59 -44.82
N GLN A 763 71.59 49.59 -45.99
CA GLN A 763 72.79 50.44 -46.20
C GLN A 763 72.58 51.76 -46.98
N ASP A 764 71.50 51.94 -47.76
CA ASP A 764 71.41 53.05 -48.75
C ASP A 764 70.91 54.41 -48.21
N GLU A 765 70.17 54.47 -47.09
CA GLU A 765 69.40 55.67 -46.69
C GLU A 765 70.22 56.91 -46.29
N LYS A 766 71.53 56.77 -46.08
CA LYS A 766 72.34 57.77 -45.35
C LYS A 766 72.66 59.05 -46.14
N ARG A 767 72.67 59.01 -47.48
CA ARG A 767 73.33 60.03 -48.32
C ARG A 767 72.48 61.28 -48.65
N SER A 768 71.15 61.25 -48.51
CA SER A 768 70.26 62.30 -49.07
C SER A 768 70.08 63.56 -48.20
N TYR A 769 70.58 63.59 -46.96
CA TYR A 769 70.19 64.62 -45.98
C TYR A 769 71.00 65.93 -46.02
N GLU A 770 72.12 65.99 -46.75
CA GLU A 770 73.06 67.14 -46.66
C GLU A 770 72.66 68.34 -47.55
N GLU A 771 71.94 68.12 -48.66
CA GLU A 771 71.65 69.18 -49.66
C GLU A 771 70.48 70.11 -49.27
N ALA A 772 69.60 69.69 -48.36
CA ALA A 772 68.34 70.41 -48.08
C ALA A 772 68.53 71.80 -47.43
N ILE A 773 69.60 71.99 -46.65
CA ILE A 773 69.75 73.11 -45.71
C ILE A 773 69.78 74.49 -46.41
N SER A 774 70.37 74.58 -47.59
CA SER A 774 70.60 75.88 -48.26
C SER A 774 69.32 76.53 -48.81
N SER A 775 68.23 75.76 -48.96
CA SER A 775 66.96 76.24 -49.52
C SER A 775 66.12 77.08 -48.55
N TYR A 776 66.25 76.87 -47.24
CA TYR A 776 65.33 77.38 -46.23
C TYR A 776 65.51 78.88 -45.88
N SER A 777 66.63 79.51 -46.26
CA SER A 777 66.89 80.91 -45.86
C SER A 777 66.04 81.95 -46.61
N LEU A 778 65.72 81.70 -47.89
CA LEU A 778 64.95 82.65 -48.72
C LEU A 778 63.46 82.72 -48.32
N THR A 779 62.91 81.60 -47.85
CA THR A 779 61.50 81.49 -47.44
C THR A 779 61.10 82.33 -46.23
N ILE A 780 62.07 82.94 -45.51
CA ILE A 780 61.80 83.74 -44.30
C ILE A 780 61.34 85.18 -44.64
N GLU A 781 61.78 85.76 -45.77
CA GLU A 781 61.39 87.15 -46.13
C GLU A 781 59.91 87.25 -46.55
N GLU A 782 59.44 86.34 -47.40
CA GLU A 782 58.05 86.32 -47.94
C GLU A 782 56.97 86.20 -46.84
N ILE A 783 57.32 85.66 -45.68
CA ILE A 783 56.40 85.47 -44.55
C ILE A 783 56.01 86.81 -43.90
N ASN A 784 56.88 87.82 -43.92
CA ASN A 784 56.64 89.08 -43.20
C ASN A 784 55.56 89.96 -43.85
N ASP A 785 55.53 90.07 -45.19
CA ASP A 785 54.50 90.86 -45.89
C ASP A 785 53.09 90.29 -45.69
N ARG A 786 53.00 88.96 -45.57
CA ARG A 786 51.74 88.22 -45.40
C ARG A 786 51.05 88.51 -44.06
N LEU A 787 51.79 88.93 -43.03
CA LEU A 787 51.23 89.35 -41.74
C LEU A 787 50.44 90.68 -41.84
N GLY A 788 50.77 91.54 -42.80
CA GLY A 788 50.16 92.87 -42.97
C GLY A 788 48.76 92.88 -43.60
N SER A 789 48.39 91.84 -44.35
CA SER A 789 47.04 91.69 -44.92
C SER A 789 46.05 91.12 -43.91
N ILE A 790 46.45 90.06 -43.20
CA ILE A 790 45.66 89.32 -42.18
C ILE A 790 45.01 90.26 -41.14
N ASN A 791 45.73 91.33 -40.74
CA ASN A 791 45.27 92.25 -39.70
C ASN A 791 44.09 93.15 -40.14
N ARG A 792 43.87 93.37 -41.45
CA ARG A 792 42.74 94.14 -41.97
C ARG A 792 41.44 93.32 -41.99
N GLU A 793 41.52 92.06 -42.37
CA GLU A 793 40.37 91.14 -42.35
C GLU A 793 39.84 90.91 -40.92
N ALA A 794 40.74 90.91 -39.93
CA ALA A 794 40.38 90.82 -38.52
C ALA A 794 39.46 91.94 -38.00
N GLN A 795 39.46 93.13 -38.61
CA GLN A 795 38.55 94.22 -38.21
C GLN A 795 37.11 93.98 -38.69
N HIS A 796 36.92 93.53 -39.93
CA HIS A 796 35.58 93.31 -40.50
C HIS A 796 34.80 92.24 -39.71
N LEU A 797 35.46 91.13 -39.36
CA LEU A 797 34.86 90.04 -38.59
C LEU A 797 34.46 90.44 -37.15
N ARG A 798 35.11 91.45 -36.55
CA ARG A 798 34.69 91.97 -35.23
C ARG A 798 33.33 92.64 -35.28
N GLN A 799 32.97 93.28 -36.39
CA GLN A 799 31.69 93.95 -36.56
C GLN A 799 30.55 92.93 -36.73
N SER A 800 30.74 91.93 -37.60
CA SER A 800 29.77 90.83 -37.78
C SER A 800 29.53 90.02 -36.49
N LEU A 801 30.54 89.90 -35.62
CA LEU A 801 30.39 89.24 -34.31
C LEU A 801 29.41 90.00 -33.38
N SER A 802 29.36 91.33 -33.49
CA SER A 802 28.45 92.16 -32.69
C SER A 802 27.00 91.97 -33.09
N GLU A 803 26.73 91.93 -34.40
CA GLU A 803 25.39 91.70 -34.96
C GLU A 803 24.87 90.31 -34.62
N ALA A 804 25.71 89.28 -34.75
CA ALA A 804 25.35 87.90 -34.38
C ALA A 804 24.99 87.76 -32.90
N ARG A 805 25.67 88.48 -31.99
CA ARG A 805 25.34 88.49 -30.55
C ARG A 805 23.98 89.11 -30.27
N SER A 806 23.60 90.17 -30.99
CA SER A 806 22.27 90.80 -30.83
C SER A 806 21.14 89.82 -31.17
N GLN A 807 21.28 89.05 -32.25
CA GLN A 807 20.28 88.06 -32.67
C GLN A 807 20.16 86.87 -31.69
N VAL A 808 21.27 86.50 -31.02
CA VAL A 808 21.24 85.51 -29.94
C VAL A 808 20.42 86.03 -28.76
N GLN A 809 20.67 87.26 -28.31
CA GLN A 809 19.95 87.84 -27.16
C GLN A 809 18.44 87.98 -27.41
N GLU A 810 18.03 88.36 -28.62
CA GLU A 810 16.62 88.40 -29.02
C GLU A 810 15.99 87.01 -28.95
N SER A 811 16.67 85.99 -29.50
CA SER A 811 16.21 84.59 -29.47
C SER A 811 16.13 84.00 -28.05
N GLU A 812 17.02 84.40 -27.14
CA GLU A 812 16.96 84.00 -25.73
C GLU A 812 15.72 84.59 -25.02
N SER A 813 15.34 85.83 -25.34
CA SER A 813 14.15 86.46 -24.77
C SER A 813 12.85 85.77 -25.21
N SER A 814 12.74 85.38 -26.49
CA SER A 814 11.58 84.62 -26.99
C SER A 814 11.48 83.23 -26.37
N LEU A 815 12.62 82.54 -26.19
CA LEU A 815 12.65 81.23 -25.54
C LEU A 815 12.21 81.31 -24.06
N GLN A 816 12.53 82.40 -23.35
CA GLN A 816 12.08 82.59 -21.96
C GLN A 816 10.57 82.79 -21.87
N ALA A 817 9.97 83.60 -22.76
CA ALA A 817 8.52 83.80 -22.80
C ALA A 817 7.74 82.48 -23.07
N LEU A 818 8.28 81.61 -23.92
CA LEU A 818 7.72 80.27 -24.16
C LEU A 818 7.82 79.37 -22.91
N LYS A 819 8.97 79.35 -22.21
CA LYS A 819 9.14 78.61 -20.95
C LYS A 819 8.15 79.03 -19.88
N ASP A 820 7.96 80.33 -19.72
CA ASP A 820 7.02 80.87 -18.73
C ASP A 820 5.58 80.44 -19.04
N SER A 821 5.21 80.40 -20.33
CA SER A 821 3.90 79.88 -20.79
C SER A 821 3.71 78.40 -20.48
N CYS A 822 4.68 77.53 -20.79
CA CYS A 822 4.61 76.10 -20.46
C CYS A 822 4.44 75.88 -18.94
N SER A 823 5.19 76.62 -18.12
CA SER A 823 5.13 76.50 -16.64
C SER A 823 3.73 76.79 -16.08
N LEU A 824 2.99 77.73 -16.70
CA LEU A 824 1.61 78.05 -16.32
C LEU A 824 0.63 76.94 -16.72
N ARG A 825 0.85 76.28 -17.86
CA ARG A 825 0.05 75.13 -18.31
C ARG A 825 0.26 73.93 -17.38
N ASP A 826 1.50 73.61 -17.00
CA ASP A 826 1.82 72.55 -16.03
C ASP A 826 1.18 72.78 -14.66
N SER A 827 1.13 74.03 -14.19
CA SER A 827 0.43 74.41 -12.95
C SER A 827 -1.08 74.15 -13.01
N ASN A 828 -1.70 74.21 -14.19
CA ASN A 828 -3.12 73.93 -14.36
C ASN A 828 -3.39 72.43 -14.60
N LEU A 829 -2.49 71.76 -15.32
CA LEU A 829 -2.53 70.30 -15.53
C LEU A 829 -2.40 69.53 -14.21
N SER A 830 -1.53 69.98 -13.31
CA SER A 830 -1.34 69.37 -11.97
C SER A 830 -2.59 69.48 -11.09
N LYS A 831 -3.32 70.61 -11.12
CA LYS A 831 -4.61 70.77 -10.41
C LYS A 831 -5.67 69.79 -10.92
N LEU A 832 -5.83 69.69 -12.25
CA LEU A 832 -6.77 68.76 -12.86
C LEU A 832 -6.45 67.29 -12.52
N ARG A 833 -5.17 66.91 -12.50
CA ARG A 833 -4.72 65.58 -12.05
C ARG A 833 -4.97 65.33 -10.56
N GLU A 834 -4.98 66.37 -9.71
CA GLU A 834 -5.36 66.22 -8.32
C GLU A 834 -6.88 65.99 -8.15
N ASP A 835 -7.71 66.70 -8.90
CA ASP A 835 -9.16 66.52 -8.91
C ASP A 835 -9.56 65.13 -9.43
N ASP A 836 -8.94 64.66 -10.52
CA ASP A 836 -9.11 63.28 -11.03
C ASP A 836 -8.76 62.21 -9.97
N ARG A 837 -7.63 62.40 -9.27
CA ARG A 837 -7.24 61.52 -8.16
C ARG A 837 -8.25 61.54 -7.00
N ARG A 838 -8.88 62.69 -6.71
CA ARG A 838 -9.93 62.81 -5.69
C ARG A 838 -11.18 62.04 -6.10
N TYR A 839 -11.67 62.23 -7.34
CA TYR A 839 -12.81 61.49 -7.87
C TYR A 839 -12.57 59.97 -7.88
N THR A 840 -11.37 59.53 -8.29
CA THR A 840 -10.96 58.12 -8.23
C THR A 840 -11.09 57.54 -6.81
N GLN A 841 -10.64 58.27 -5.78
CA GLN A 841 -10.71 57.82 -4.39
C GLN A 841 -12.15 57.78 -3.84
N GLU A 842 -13.01 58.73 -4.23
CA GLU A 842 -14.42 58.73 -3.83
C GLU A 842 -15.22 57.61 -4.53
N LEU A 843 -14.99 57.40 -5.82
CA LEU A 843 -15.56 56.27 -6.57
C LEU A 843 -15.20 54.92 -5.94
N GLN A 844 -13.94 54.74 -5.54
CA GLN A 844 -13.49 53.52 -4.88
C GLN A 844 -14.25 53.29 -3.55
N ARG A 845 -14.38 54.32 -2.71
CA ARG A 845 -15.13 54.24 -1.42
C ARG A 845 -16.60 53.90 -1.63
N TYR A 846 -17.27 54.52 -2.59
CA TYR A 846 -18.69 54.22 -2.85
C TYR A 846 -18.89 52.83 -3.48
N LYS A 847 -17.96 52.37 -4.33
CA LYS A 847 -17.94 50.99 -4.85
C LYS A 847 -17.78 49.97 -3.72
N GLU A 848 -16.90 50.23 -2.74
CA GLU A 848 -16.74 49.39 -1.54
C GLU A 848 -18.01 49.37 -0.65
N HIS A 849 -18.65 50.51 -0.41
CA HIS A 849 -19.93 50.58 0.32
C HIS A 849 -21.07 49.85 -0.40
N LEU A 850 -21.11 49.89 -1.74
CA LEU A 850 -22.08 49.15 -2.54
C LEU A 850 -21.86 47.63 -2.42
N GLU A 851 -20.61 47.16 -2.46
CA GLU A 851 -20.30 45.75 -2.21
C GLU A 851 -20.68 45.30 -0.79
N GLU A 852 -20.37 46.10 0.23
CA GLU A 852 -20.71 45.77 1.62
C GLU A 852 -22.23 45.70 1.82
N ASN A 853 -22.98 46.61 1.19
CA ASN A 853 -24.45 46.60 1.21
C ASN A 853 -25.00 45.36 0.48
N ARG A 854 -24.48 45.02 -0.72
CA ARG A 854 -24.87 43.79 -1.44
C ARG A 854 -24.62 42.53 -0.61
N ARG A 855 -23.45 42.40 0.04
CA ARG A 855 -23.15 41.27 0.95
C ARG A 855 -24.18 41.16 2.08
N LYS A 856 -24.56 42.29 2.71
CA LYS A 856 -25.60 42.31 3.75
C LYS A 856 -26.98 41.92 3.19
N GLN A 857 -27.34 42.34 1.97
CA GLN A 857 -28.57 41.93 1.31
C GLN A 857 -28.59 40.42 1.06
N ASP A 858 -27.49 39.85 0.55
CA ASP A 858 -27.36 38.41 0.31
C ASP A 858 -27.44 37.61 1.61
N GLU A 859 -26.81 38.08 2.70
CA GLU A 859 -26.90 37.47 4.03
C GLU A 859 -28.33 37.49 4.58
N PHE A 860 -29.03 38.62 4.52
CA PHE A 860 -30.42 38.73 4.98
C PHE A 860 -31.37 37.87 4.12
N ASN A 861 -31.19 37.87 2.79
CA ASN A 861 -32.01 37.07 1.88
C ASN A 861 -31.76 35.56 2.08
N ALA A 862 -30.51 35.13 2.20
CA ALA A 862 -30.17 33.74 2.55
C ALA A 862 -30.69 33.35 3.95
N GLY A 863 -30.70 34.28 4.91
CA GLY A 863 -31.31 34.09 6.23
C GLY A 863 -32.81 33.85 6.14
N ILE A 864 -33.55 34.69 5.41
CA ILE A 864 -34.98 34.55 5.15
C ILE A 864 -35.29 33.20 4.47
N GLN A 865 -34.55 32.84 3.42
CA GLN A 865 -34.74 31.58 2.69
C GLN A 865 -34.46 30.33 3.54
N ARG A 866 -33.61 30.42 4.58
CA ARG A 866 -33.40 29.34 5.56
C ARG A 866 -34.51 29.29 6.61
N GLN A 867 -35.00 30.44 7.07
CA GLN A 867 -36.06 30.52 8.09
C GLN A 867 -37.43 30.05 7.56
N ILE A 868 -37.71 30.22 6.28
CA ILE A 868 -39.00 29.83 5.66
C ILE A 868 -39.29 28.32 5.81
N PRO A 869 -38.41 27.38 5.40
CA PRO A 869 -38.62 25.95 5.63
C PRO A 869 -38.87 25.60 7.11
N ASP A 870 -38.07 26.16 8.01
CA ASP A 870 -38.21 25.91 9.45
C ASP A 870 -39.58 26.35 9.95
N ALA A 871 -40.04 27.55 9.58
CA ALA A 871 -41.37 28.05 9.93
C ALA A 871 -42.51 27.17 9.36
N VAL A 872 -42.37 26.70 8.11
CA VAL A 872 -43.34 25.80 7.45
C VAL A 872 -43.49 24.46 8.19
N VAL A 873 -42.43 23.92 8.77
CA VAL A 873 -42.48 22.66 9.55
C VAL A 873 -43.44 22.78 10.73
N PHE A 874 -43.56 23.97 11.33
CA PHE A 874 -44.48 24.27 12.43
C PHE A 874 -45.91 24.60 11.94
N CYS A 875 -46.06 25.59 11.04
CA CYS A 875 -47.32 25.89 10.36
C CYS A 875 -47.11 26.67 9.06
N SER A 876 -48.08 26.63 8.14
CA SER A 876 -48.02 27.42 6.91
C SER A 876 -48.21 28.91 7.20
N ARG A 877 -47.67 29.79 6.33
CA ARG A 877 -47.82 31.26 6.46
C ARG A 877 -49.29 31.68 6.55
N ALA A 878 -50.21 30.99 5.87
CA ALA A 878 -51.65 31.24 5.97
C ALA A 878 -52.24 30.92 7.36
N ILE A 879 -51.81 29.82 7.99
CA ILE A 879 -52.23 29.48 9.37
C ILE A 879 -51.57 30.43 10.38
N ALA A 880 -50.33 30.84 10.13
CA ALA A 880 -49.57 31.76 10.98
C ALA A 880 -50.07 33.22 10.95
N PHE A 881 -50.98 33.57 10.05
CA PHE A 881 -51.64 34.89 9.99
C PHE A 881 -53.17 34.75 9.84
N GLY A 882 -53.74 33.60 10.26
CA GLY A 882 -55.18 33.33 10.23
C GLY A 882 -55.91 33.87 11.47
N GLU A 883 -57.23 33.92 11.40
CA GLU A 883 -58.09 34.35 12.52
C GLU A 883 -57.87 33.49 13.78
N GLY A 884 -57.85 34.13 14.96
CA GLY A 884 -57.61 33.45 16.24
C GLY A 884 -56.14 33.11 16.56
N MET A 885 -55.19 33.75 15.85
CA MET A 885 -53.76 33.75 16.20
C MET A 885 -53.34 35.12 16.77
N PRO A 886 -52.45 35.19 17.78
CA PRO A 886 -52.09 36.47 18.39
C PRO A 886 -51.34 37.42 17.45
N GLU A 887 -51.62 38.72 17.53
CA GLU A 887 -51.07 39.73 16.62
C GLU A 887 -49.59 40.03 16.90
N THR A 888 -49.20 40.14 18.17
CA THR A 888 -47.83 40.48 18.55
C THR A 888 -46.97 39.25 18.90
N LYS A 889 -45.66 39.48 18.96
CA LYS A 889 -44.66 38.49 19.38
C LYS A 889 -44.74 38.20 20.89
N GLU A 890 -45.15 39.19 21.68
CA GLU A 890 -45.32 39.08 23.13
C GLU A 890 -46.55 38.21 23.47
N ASP A 891 -47.71 38.50 22.84
CA ASP A 891 -48.94 37.73 23.05
C ASP A 891 -48.77 36.25 22.63
N THR A 892 -48.05 36.01 21.52
CA THR A 892 -47.77 34.66 21.03
C THR A 892 -46.89 33.86 22.00
N ASN A 893 -45.96 34.52 22.70
CA ASN A 893 -45.14 33.88 23.73
C ASN A 893 -45.96 33.53 24.98
N ALA A 894 -46.83 34.44 25.44
CA ALA A 894 -47.67 34.21 26.61
C ALA A 894 -48.60 32.98 26.43
N GLU A 895 -49.28 32.87 25.28
CA GLU A 895 -50.11 31.70 24.98
C GLU A 895 -49.29 30.40 24.85
N LEU A 896 -48.06 30.50 24.34
CA LEU A 896 -47.14 29.35 24.20
C LEU A 896 -46.65 28.83 25.56
N GLU A 897 -46.43 29.70 26.54
CA GLU A 897 -46.07 29.33 27.92
C GLU A 897 -47.23 28.61 28.62
N GLU A 898 -48.46 29.13 28.50
CA GLU A 898 -49.64 28.51 29.11
C GLU A 898 -49.88 27.09 28.57
N VAL A 899 -49.86 26.92 27.23
CA VAL A 899 -50.01 25.59 26.60
C VAL A 899 -48.86 24.66 26.99
N SER A 900 -47.64 25.19 27.17
CA SER A 900 -46.48 24.39 27.61
C SER A 900 -46.60 23.92 29.06
N HIS A 901 -47.12 24.75 29.97
CA HIS A 901 -47.36 24.35 31.36
C HIS A 901 -48.40 23.23 31.46
N ARG A 902 -49.51 23.35 30.70
CA ARG A 902 -50.56 22.32 30.64
C ARG A 902 -50.04 20.96 30.15
N ILE A 903 -49.05 20.94 29.24
CA ILE A 903 -48.38 19.71 28.80
C ILE A 903 -47.48 19.15 29.92
N GLN A 904 -46.67 19.98 30.58
CA GLN A 904 -45.82 19.55 31.71
C GLN A 904 -46.64 18.98 32.88
N ASP A 905 -47.85 19.48 33.12
CA ASP A 905 -48.76 18.95 34.15
C ASP A 905 -49.34 17.57 33.81
N ALA A 906 -49.41 17.23 32.53
CA ALA A 906 -49.80 15.90 32.07
C ALA A 906 -48.60 14.92 32.11
N GLU A 907 -47.41 15.38 31.73
CA GLU A 907 -46.16 14.58 31.84
C GLU A 907 -45.80 14.27 33.29
N ARG A 908 -45.92 15.25 34.20
CA ARG A 908 -45.72 15.04 35.65
C ARG A 908 -46.63 13.96 36.24
N ARG A 909 -47.87 13.83 35.73
CA ARG A 909 -48.82 12.78 36.16
C ARG A 909 -48.48 11.40 35.61
N ALA A 910 -47.79 11.31 34.47
CA ALA A 910 -47.33 10.04 33.89
C ALA A 910 -45.94 9.60 34.37
N GLY A 911 -45.15 10.51 34.97
CA GLY A 911 -43.81 10.24 35.51
C GLY A 911 -42.70 10.05 34.46
N ILE A 912 -43.04 10.02 33.17
CA ILE A 912 -42.15 9.85 32.02
C ILE A 912 -42.67 10.75 30.88
N SER A 913 -41.76 11.43 30.14
CA SER A 913 -42.18 12.31 29.04
C SER A 913 -42.72 11.53 27.84
N GLN A 914 -43.57 12.18 27.03
CA GLN A 914 -44.26 11.50 25.93
C GLN A 914 -43.28 10.91 24.89
N ASP A 915 -42.18 11.62 24.61
CA ASP A 915 -41.14 11.16 23.69
C ASP A 915 -40.33 9.99 24.26
N GLN A 916 -40.04 9.98 25.58
CA GLN A 916 -39.36 8.87 26.24
C GLN A 916 -40.20 7.59 26.22
N VAL A 917 -41.53 7.67 26.41
CA VAL A 917 -42.42 6.52 26.28
C VAL A 917 -42.42 5.96 24.85
N TYR A 918 -42.43 6.84 23.84
CA TYR A 918 -42.35 6.42 22.44
C TYR A 918 -41.00 5.77 22.11
N GLU A 919 -39.89 6.32 22.60
CA GLU A 919 -38.55 5.77 22.42
C GLU A 919 -38.39 4.41 23.12
N LEU A 920 -38.89 4.25 24.35
CA LEU A 920 -38.92 2.99 25.07
C LEU A 920 -39.71 1.91 24.30
N PHE A 921 -40.90 2.27 23.79
CA PHE A 921 -41.70 1.37 22.96
C PHE A 921 -40.97 0.94 21.68
N GLN A 922 -40.33 1.88 20.96
CA GLN A 922 -39.54 1.54 19.77
C GLN A 922 -38.35 0.63 20.11
N LYS A 923 -37.58 0.94 21.17
CA LYS A 923 -36.44 0.13 21.63
C LYS A 923 -36.88 -1.29 22.03
N ALA A 924 -37.96 -1.42 22.81
CA ALA A 924 -38.50 -2.71 23.22
C ALA A 924 -38.99 -3.53 22.01
N LYS A 925 -39.68 -2.89 21.06
CA LYS A 925 -40.13 -3.52 19.82
C LYS A 925 -38.96 -4.08 19.00
N MET A 926 -37.95 -3.25 18.72
CA MET A 926 -36.78 -3.66 17.93
C MET A 926 -36.00 -4.80 18.60
N LYS A 927 -35.77 -4.73 19.92
CA LYS A 927 -35.11 -5.81 20.68
C LYS A 927 -35.88 -7.12 20.59
N LYS A 928 -37.21 -7.07 20.75
CA LYS A 928 -38.08 -8.25 20.62
C LYS A 928 -37.98 -8.87 19.22
N GLU A 929 -38.14 -8.07 18.17
CA GLU A 929 -38.12 -8.55 16.77
C GLU A 929 -36.76 -9.13 16.34
N ASP A 930 -35.65 -8.53 16.78
CA ASP A 930 -34.29 -9.03 16.53
C ASP A 930 -34.01 -10.35 17.30
N ALA A 931 -34.44 -10.44 18.55
CA ALA A 931 -34.28 -11.65 19.36
C ALA A 931 -35.13 -12.82 18.85
N GLU A 932 -36.37 -12.57 18.41
CA GLU A 932 -37.24 -13.58 17.80
C GLU A 932 -36.67 -14.11 16.48
N ARG A 933 -36.12 -13.23 15.63
CA ARG A 933 -35.49 -13.61 14.37
C ARG A 933 -34.28 -14.52 14.59
N LYS A 934 -33.34 -14.09 15.45
CA LYS A 934 -32.14 -14.88 15.78
C LYS A 934 -32.48 -16.22 16.41
N TYR A 935 -33.49 -16.26 17.27
CA TYR A 935 -34.00 -17.51 17.84
C TYR A 935 -34.50 -18.46 16.74
N SER A 936 -35.32 -17.97 15.81
CA SER A 936 -35.85 -18.78 14.71
C SER A 936 -34.76 -19.27 13.75
N GLU A 937 -33.76 -18.45 13.43
CA GLU A 937 -32.63 -18.85 12.58
C GLU A 937 -31.81 -19.99 13.21
N VAL A 938 -31.49 -19.89 14.51
CA VAL A 938 -30.72 -20.92 15.23
C VAL A 938 -31.54 -22.20 15.44
N ASP A 939 -32.83 -22.08 15.78
CA ASP A 939 -33.74 -23.22 15.91
C ASP A 939 -33.89 -24.00 14.60
N ASN A 940 -34.10 -23.31 13.47
CA ASN A 940 -34.12 -23.93 12.16
C ASN A 940 -32.81 -24.69 11.87
N LEU A 941 -31.65 -24.07 12.15
CA LEU A 941 -30.34 -24.70 11.95
C LEU A 941 -30.16 -25.97 12.79
N ILE A 942 -30.55 -25.95 14.07
CA ILE A 942 -30.47 -27.12 14.96
C ILE A 942 -31.42 -28.22 14.48
N ARG A 943 -32.64 -27.89 14.05
CA ARG A 943 -33.59 -28.85 13.46
C ARG A 943 -33.04 -29.51 12.17
N HIS A 944 -32.33 -28.77 11.33
CA HIS A 944 -31.64 -29.34 10.16
C HIS A 944 -30.44 -30.20 10.56
N LEU A 945 -29.67 -29.80 11.58
CA LEU A 945 -28.53 -30.57 12.08
C LEU A 945 -28.97 -31.92 12.65
N LYS A 946 -30.00 -31.95 13.52
CA LYS A 946 -30.57 -33.18 14.10
C LYS A 946 -31.00 -34.16 13.01
N LYS A 947 -31.80 -33.73 12.03
CA LYS A 947 -32.19 -34.57 10.88
C LYS A 947 -31.00 -35.09 10.07
N SER A 948 -29.92 -34.31 9.96
CA SER A 948 -28.69 -34.76 9.29
C SER A 948 -27.91 -35.79 10.11
N LEU A 949 -27.94 -35.70 11.44
CA LEU A 949 -27.29 -36.66 12.35
C LEU A 949 -28.07 -37.97 12.40
N GLU A 950 -29.40 -37.92 12.58
CA GLU A 950 -30.29 -39.09 12.49
C GLU A 950 -30.05 -39.91 11.21
N LYS A 951 -30.05 -39.23 10.05
CA LYS A 951 -29.77 -39.88 8.76
C LYS A 951 -28.36 -40.50 8.71
N ARG A 952 -27.34 -39.85 9.29
CA ARG A 952 -25.97 -40.41 9.35
C ARG A 952 -25.87 -41.60 10.29
N GLY A 953 -26.56 -41.60 11.44
CA GLY A 953 -26.63 -42.75 12.34
C GLY A 953 -27.28 -43.96 11.68
N MET A 954 -28.42 -43.76 11.01
CA MET A 954 -29.05 -44.81 10.19
C MET A 954 -28.11 -45.32 9.09
N THR A 955 -27.42 -44.41 8.39
CA THR A 955 -26.47 -44.77 7.32
C THR A 955 -25.25 -45.53 7.87
N LEU A 956 -24.75 -45.17 9.05
CA LEU A 956 -23.64 -45.86 9.72
C LEU A 956 -24.04 -47.30 10.11
N ASN A 957 -25.25 -47.49 10.66
CA ASN A 957 -25.74 -48.82 11.02
C ASN A 957 -25.91 -49.71 9.77
N LEU A 958 -26.43 -49.17 8.67
CA LEU A 958 -26.53 -49.88 7.39
C LEU A 958 -25.14 -50.21 6.81
N ALA A 959 -24.21 -49.25 6.81
CA ALA A 959 -22.85 -49.45 6.33
C ALA A 959 -22.06 -50.45 7.18
N ARG A 960 -22.30 -50.49 8.49
CA ARG A 960 -21.72 -51.47 9.43
C ARG A 960 -22.24 -52.88 9.10
N ALA A 961 -23.55 -53.06 8.94
CA ALA A 961 -24.15 -54.34 8.57
C ALA A 961 -23.67 -54.84 7.19
N ASP A 962 -23.63 -53.97 6.18
CA ASP A 962 -23.05 -54.25 4.86
C ASP A 962 -21.57 -54.64 4.97
N THR A 963 -20.78 -53.92 5.79
CA THR A 963 -19.36 -54.21 6.01
C THR A 963 -19.14 -55.59 6.66
N TYR A 964 -19.93 -55.95 7.66
CA TYR A 964 -19.85 -57.27 8.31
C TYR A 964 -20.23 -58.39 7.34
N LEU A 965 -21.35 -58.22 6.60
CA LEU A 965 -21.80 -59.21 5.61
C LEU A 965 -20.79 -59.40 4.47
N ASN A 966 -20.19 -58.32 3.96
CA ASN A 966 -19.17 -58.38 2.93
C ASN A 966 -17.89 -59.09 3.43
N ALA A 967 -17.45 -58.82 4.66
CA ALA A 967 -16.30 -59.50 5.26
C ALA A 967 -16.57 -60.99 5.49
N ASP A 968 -17.72 -61.33 6.09
CA ASP A 968 -18.13 -62.73 6.35
C ASP A 968 -18.28 -63.53 5.04
N THR A 969 -18.86 -62.93 4.00
CA THR A 969 -18.96 -63.56 2.67
C THR A 969 -17.58 -63.76 2.03
N ASP A 970 -16.69 -62.76 2.07
CA ASP A 970 -15.35 -62.89 1.51
C ASP A 970 -14.46 -63.88 2.30
N PHE A 971 -14.69 -64.00 3.61
CA PHE A 971 -14.08 -65.00 4.48
C PHE A 971 -14.52 -66.43 4.10
N ARG A 972 -15.83 -66.67 3.93
CA ARG A 972 -16.36 -67.96 3.46
C ARG A 972 -15.75 -68.37 2.12
N ASN A 973 -15.71 -67.45 1.17
CA ASN A 973 -15.11 -67.70 -0.15
C ASN A 973 -13.61 -68.02 -0.05
N SER A 974 -12.88 -67.39 0.88
CA SER A 974 -11.47 -67.72 1.15
C SER A 974 -11.27 -69.14 1.69
N LEU A 975 -12.16 -69.59 2.56
CA LEU A 975 -12.10 -70.94 3.15
C LEU A 975 -12.42 -72.03 2.12
N GLN A 976 -13.34 -71.75 1.18
CA GLN A 976 -13.72 -72.70 0.13
C GLN A 976 -12.57 -73.07 -0.82
N GLU A 977 -11.59 -72.18 -1.04
CA GLU A 977 -10.36 -72.47 -1.81
C GLU A 977 -9.55 -73.67 -1.23
N ARG A 978 -9.80 -74.04 0.03
CA ARG A 978 -9.20 -75.22 0.69
C ARG A 978 -10.24 -76.29 1.07
N ASN A 979 -11.45 -76.22 0.51
CA ASN A 979 -12.62 -77.02 0.90
C ASN A 979 -13.00 -76.91 2.39
N PHE A 980 -12.68 -75.79 3.04
CA PHE A 980 -13.11 -75.49 4.40
C PHE A 980 -14.42 -74.69 4.37
N SER A 981 -15.20 -74.78 5.44
CA SER A 981 -16.41 -73.97 5.64
C SER A 981 -16.32 -73.21 6.96
N GLY A 982 -17.10 -72.14 7.14
CA GLY A 982 -17.00 -71.28 8.31
C GLY A 982 -17.87 -70.03 8.26
N SER A 983 -17.64 -69.13 9.21
CA SER A 983 -18.27 -67.81 9.28
C SER A 983 -17.47 -66.85 10.18
N LEU A 984 -17.68 -65.55 9.96
CA LEU A 984 -17.35 -64.51 10.93
C LEU A 984 -18.61 -64.14 11.70
N ASP A 985 -18.52 -64.21 13.02
CA ASP A 985 -19.60 -63.91 13.95
C ASP A 985 -19.24 -62.61 14.71
N PHE A 986 -19.98 -61.55 14.41
CA PHE A 986 -19.75 -60.18 14.90
C PHE A 986 -20.79 -59.81 15.96
N ASP A 987 -20.37 -59.66 17.21
CA ASP A 987 -21.19 -59.07 18.27
C ASP A 987 -20.81 -57.59 18.44
N TYR A 988 -21.77 -56.71 18.19
CA TYR A 988 -21.58 -55.26 18.33
C TYR A 988 -21.64 -54.79 19.79
N ASP A 989 -22.51 -55.39 20.59
CA ASP A 989 -22.81 -54.94 21.95
C ASP A 989 -21.70 -55.40 22.91
N GLU A 990 -21.28 -56.66 22.81
CA GLU A 990 -20.11 -57.21 23.51
C GLU A 990 -18.78 -56.82 22.83
N LYS A 991 -18.82 -56.25 21.62
CA LYS A 991 -17.66 -55.83 20.82
C LYS A 991 -16.67 -56.97 20.56
N THR A 992 -17.19 -58.10 20.10
CA THR A 992 -16.40 -59.31 19.82
C THR A 992 -16.53 -59.80 18.38
N LEU A 993 -15.48 -60.49 17.91
CA LEU A 993 -15.43 -61.13 16.60
C LEU A 993 -14.92 -62.56 16.76
N ASN A 994 -15.84 -63.51 16.63
CA ASN A 994 -15.54 -64.94 16.63
C ASN A 994 -15.29 -65.42 15.20
N MET A 995 -14.29 -66.29 15.04
CA MET A 995 -13.98 -66.95 13.78
C MET A 995 -14.37 -68.42 13.90
N LEU A 996 -15.37 -68.86 13.16
CA LEU A 996 -15.82 -70.25 13.15
C LEU A 996 -15.34 -70.93 11.88
N MET A 997 -14.79 -72.13 12.02
CA MET A 997 -14.29 -72.95 10.91
C MET A 997 -14.65 -74.42 11.12
N LYS A 998 -14.89 -75.12 10.02
CA LYS A 998 -15.18 -76.54 9.92
C LYS A 998 -14.37 -77.11 8.74
N THR A 999 -13.45 -78.03 9.03
CA THR A 999 -12.71 -78.80 8.02
C THR A 999 -13.56 -80.00 7.54
N PRO A 1000 -13.18 -80.68 6.45
CA PRO A 1000 -13.88 -81.88 5.98
C PRO A 1000 -13.93 -83.04 7.01
N ASN A 1001 -13.06 -83.01 8.02
CA ASN A 1001 -12.96 -84.05 9.06
C ASN A 1001 -13.70 -83.67 10.36
N ASP A 1002 -14.35 -82.51 10.42
CA ASP A 1002 -15.13 -82.06 11.57
C ASP A 1002 -16.63 -82.33 11.37
N ASP A 1003 -17.35 -82.63 12.47
CA ASP A 1003 -18.82 -82.69 12.44
C ASP A 1003 -19.46 -81.30 12.54
N CYS A 1004 -18.90 -80.40 13.37
CA CYS A 1004 -19.44 -79.08 13.68
C CYS A 1004 -18.39 -77.96 13.52
N PRO A 1005 -18.79 -76.71 13.19
CA PRO A 1005 -17.89 -75.56 13.24
C PRO A 1005 -17.37 -75.32 14.66
N ARG A 1006 -16.06 -75.07 14.78
CA ARG A 1006 -15.37 -74.76 16.04
C ARG A 1006 -14.62 -73.44 15.89
N ASN A 1007 -14.24 -72.84 17.02
CA ASN A 1007 -13.45 -71.61 16.98
C ASN A 1007 -12.06 -71.90 16.38
N VAL A 1008 -11.61 -71.06 15.43
CA VAL A 1008 -10.30 -71.13 14.77
C VAL A 1008 -9.13 -71.28 15.75
N ASP A 1009 -9.25 -70.75 16.97
CA ASP A 1009 -8.20 -70.88 18.00
C ASP A 1009 -7.98 -72.32 18.52
N THR A 1010 -8.90 -73.26 18.24
CA THR A 1010 -8.79 -74.68 18.61
C THR A 1010 -8.16 -75.58 17.54
N PHE A 1011 -7.83 -75.03 16.36
CA PHE A 1011 -7.30 -75.79 15.22
C PHE A 1011 -5.77 -75.88 15.22
N SER A 1012 -5.23 -76.75 14.35
CA SER A 1012 -3.79 -76.89 14.16
C SER A 1012 -3.16 -75.57 13.67
N GLY A 1013 -1.88 -75.36 13.98
CA GLY A 1013 -1.18 -74.09 13.67
C GLY A 1013 -1.28 -73.67 12.20
N GLY A 1014 -1.27 -74.63 11.27
CA GLY A 1014 -1.38 -74.37 9.84
C GLY A 1014 -2.78 -73.93 9.38
N GLU A 1015 -3.82 -74.62 9.85
CA GLU A 1015 -5.22 -74.28 9.55
C GLU A 1015 -5.59 -72.93 10.19
N LYS A 1016 -5.13 -72.70 11.43
CA LYS A 1016 -5.25 -71.44 12.14
C LYS A 1016 -4.62 -70.28 11.36
N SER A 1017 -3.38 -70.43 10.88
CA SER A 1017 -2.72 -69.40 10.05
C SER A 1017 -3.47 -69.10 8.74
N PHE A 1018 -4.03 -70.13 8.10
CA PHE A 1018 -4.81 -69.97 6.87
C PHE A 1018 -6.13 -69.22 7.11
N ALA A 1019 -6.85 -69.53 8.19
CA ALA A 1019 -8.05 -68.81 8.59
C ALA A 1019 -7.75 -67.37 9.01
N GLN A 1020 -6.67 -67.12 9.76
CA GLN A 1020 -6.25 -65.75 10.12
C GLN A 1020 -5.87 -64.90 8.90
N THR A 1021 -5.27 -65.51 7.89
CA THR A 1021 -5.00 -64.85 6.59
C THR A 1021 -6.28 -64.61 5.81
N SER A 1022 -7.21 -65.56 5.83
CA SER A 1022 -8.55 -65.38 5.25
C SER A 1022 -9.29 -64.19 5.88
N LEU A 1023 -9.18 -64.00 7.20
CA LEU A 1023 -9.72 -62.82 7.90
C LEU A 1023 -9.02 -61.52 7.47
N LEU A 1024 -7.69 -61.53 7.31
CA LEU A 1024 -6.94 -60.35 6.82
C LEU A 1024 -7.46 -59.90 5.45
N LEU A 1025 -7.60 -60.83 4.49
CA LEU A 1025 -8.10 -60.51 3.14
C LEU A 1025 -9.58 -60.11 3.16
N ALA A 1026 -10.40 -60.76 3.98
CA ALA A 1026 -11.80 -60.42 4.21
C ALA A 1026 -11.99 -59.02 4.85
N THR A 1027 -11.00 -58.54 5.61
CA THR A 1027 -10.98 -57.18 6.18
C THR A 1027 -10.61 -56.13 5.14
N TRP A 1028 -9.74 -56.48 4.18
CA TRP A 1028 -9.33 -55.57 3.10
C TRP A 1028 -10.45 -55.29 2.10
N ARG A 1029 -11.32 -56.27 1.82
CA ARG A 1029 -12.46 -56.12 0.88
C ARG A 1029 -13.38 -54.93 1.22
N PRO A 1030 -13.87 -54.74 2.46
CA PRO A 1030 -14.62 -53.55 2.85
C PRO A 1030 -13.76 -52.31 3.14
N MET A 1031 -12.48 -52.45 3.49
CA MET A 1031 -11.57 -51.31 3.74
C MET A 1031 -11.42 -50.39 2.52
N ARG A 1032 -11.63 -50.91 1.29
CA ARG A 1032 -11.77 -50.15 0.04
C ARG A 1032 -10.59 -49.23 -0.34
N SER A 1033 -9.44 -49.31 0.34
CA SER A 1033 -8.25 -48.48 0.05
C SER A 1033 -7.80 -48.59 -1.41
N ARG A 1034 -7.27 -47.50 -1.98
CA ARG A 1034 -6.65 -47.52 -3.33
C ARG A 1034 -5.27 -48.20 -3.36
N ILE A 1035 -4.57 -48.24 -2.23
CA ILE A 1035 -3.25 -48.88 -2.08
C ILE A 1035 -3.28 -49.76 -0.83
N ILE A 1036 -2.82 -51.00 -0.94
CA ILE A 1036 -2.58 -51.90 0.18
C ILE A 1036 -1.14 -52.39 0.09
N ALA A 1037 -0.43 -52.39 1.22
CA ALA A 1037 0.94 -52.90 1.29
C ALA A 1037 1.13 -53.82 2.50
N LEU A 1038 1.84 -54.92 2.29
CA LEU A 1038 1.96 -56.04 3.23
C LEU A 1038 3.42 -56.51 3.33
N ASP A 1039 4.02 -56.44 4.51
CA ASP A 1039 5.43 -56.78 4.76
C ASP A 1039 5.57 -58.09 5.57
N GLU A 1040 6.25 -59.07 4.98
CA GLU A 1040 6.68 -60.34 5.61
C GLU A 1040 5.54 -61.17 6.26
N PHE A 1041 4.35 -61.17 5.62
CA PHE A 1041 3.17 -61.92 6.08
C PHE A 1041 3.40 -63.43 6.23
N ASP A 1042 4.29 -63.97 5.40
CA ASP A 1042 4.53 -65.41 5.27
C ASP A 1042 5.47 -65.96 6.36
N VAL A 1043 6.13 -65.08 7.14
CA VAL A 1043 7.15 -65.46 8.14
C VAL A 1043 6.62 -66.38 9.25
N TYR A 1044 5.34 -66.24 9.63
CA TYR A 1044 4.73 -67.02 10.72
C TYR A 1044 4.05 -68.32 10.27
N MET A 1045 3.99 -68.57 8.97
CA MET A 1045 3.43 -69.80 8.40
C MET A 1045 4.51 -70.88 8.20
N ASP A 1046 4.11 -72.14 8.08
CA ASP A 1046 4.96 -73.20 7.51
C ASP A 1046 4.98 -73.17 5.97
N GLN A 1047 5.88 -73.93 5.34
CA GLN A 1047 6.09 -73.88 3.89
C GLN A 1047 4.86 -74.27 3.05
N VAL A 1048 3.95 -75.10 3.58
CA VAL A 1048 2.71 -75.50 2.89
C VAL A 1048 1.70 -74.35 2.95
N ASN A 1049 1.47 -73.81 4.15
CA ASN A 1049 0.53 -72.71 4.35
C ASN A 1049 1.00 -71.40 3.70
N ARG A 1050 2.32 -71.16 3.58
CA ARG A 1050 2.87 -70.05 2.77
C ARG A 1050 2.48 -70.16 1.30
N ARG A 1051 2.55 -71.36 0.71
CA ARG A 1051 2.19 -71.58 -0.69
C ARG A 1051 0.70 -71.33 -0.93
N GLU A 1052 -0.16 -71.87 -0.09
CA GLU A 1052 -1.61 -71.68 -0.22
C GLU A 1052 -2.04 -70.25 0.09
N GLY A 1053 -1.41 -69.57 1.07
CA GLY A 1053 -1.62 -68.15 1.32
C GLY A 1053 -1.21 -67.26 0.14
N THR A 1054 -0.08 -67.55 -0.50
CA THR A 1054 0.37 -66.82 -1.70
C THR A 1054 -0.60 -67.03 -2.88
N LYS A 1055 -1.07 -68.27 -3.10
CA LYS A 1055 -2.08 -68.56 -4.13
C LYS A 1055 -3.38 -67.79 -3.88
N LEU A 1056 -3.88 -67.78 -2.65
CA LEU A 1056 -5.12 -67.08 -2.28
C LEU A 1056 -5.02 -65.56 -2.51
N ILE A 1057 -3.85 -64.95 -2.23
CA ILE A 1057 -3.65 -63.53 -2.52
C ILE A 1057 -3.59 -63.28 -4.03
N VAL A 1058 -2.91 -64.14 -4.80
CA VAL A 1058 -2.89 -64.05 -6.27
C VAL A 1058 -4.28 -64.25 -6.87
N SER A 1059 -5.07 -65.24 -6.43
CA SER A 1059 -6.41 -65.49 -6.98
C SER A 1059 -7.35 -64.31 -6.74
N LYS A 1060 -7.30 -63.69 -5.55
CA LYS A 1060 -8.12 -62.53 -5.20
C LYS A 1060 -7.68 -61.21 -5.82
N TYR A 1061 -6.38 -60.89 -5.81
CA TYR A 1061 -5.89 -59.54 -6.13
C TYR A 1061 -5.20 -59.41 -7.49
N SER A 1062 -4.99 -60.50 -8.25
CA SER A 1062 -4.51 -60.37 -9.64
C SER A 1062 -5.52 -59.67 -10.56
N ARG A 1063 -6.82 -59.83 -10.30
CA ARG A 1063 -7.93 -59.26 -11.08
C ARG A 1063 -8.54 -58.00 -10.46
N ASP A 1064 -8.01 -57.50 -9.35
CA ASP A 1064 -8.55 -56.29 -8.70
C ASP A 1064 -7.98 -55.02 -9.34
N GLU A 1065 -8.79 -54.34 -10.15
CA GLU A 1065 -8.40 -53.08 -10.80
C GLU A 1065 -8.55 -51.87 -9.84
N ARG A 1066 -9.26 -52.04 -8.72
CA ARG A 1066 -9.54 -51.01 -7.73
C ARG A 1066 -8.38 -50.82 -6.73
N THR A 1067 -7.53 -51.81 -6.55
CA THR A 1067 -6.51 -51.78 -5.48
C THR A 1067 -5.12 -52.09 -6.02
N GLN A 1068 -4.17 -51.18 -5.79
CA GLN A 1068 -2.75 -51.51 -5.95
C GLN A 1068 -2.28 -52.29 -4.73
N THR A 1069 -1.89 -53.55 -4.90
CA THR A 1069 -1.46 -54.44 -3.81
C THR A 1069 0.05 -54.67 -3.90
N ILE A 1070 0.78 -54.30 -2.85
CA ILE A 1070 2.25 -54.41 -2.75
C ILE A 1070 2.60 -55.43 -1.67
N ILE A 1071 3.20 -56.55 -2.05
CA ILE A 1071 3.54 -57.66 -1.14
C ILE A 1071 5.06 -57.79 -1.07
N ILE A 1072 5.60 -57.70 0.14
CA ILE A 1072 7.03 -57.85 0.41
C ILE A 1072 7.24 -59.19 1.10
N THR A 1073 8.08 -60.05 0.52
CA THR A 1073 8.38 -61.38 1.06
C THR A 1073 9.84 -61.78 0.78
N PRO A 1074 10.49 -62.59 1.63
CA PRO A 1074 11.81 -63.12 1.34
C PRO A 1074 11.83 -64.24 0.27
N GLN A 1075 10.67 -64.78 -0.15
CA GLN A 1075 10.61 -65.93 -1.05
C GLN A 1075 10.71 -65.59 -2.54
N ASP A 1076 11.26 -66.52 -3.33
CA ASP A 1076 11.23 -66.46 -4.79
C ASP A 1076 9.93 -67.09 -5.31
N ILE A 1077 8.94 -66.24 -5.59
CA ILE A 1077 7.58 -66.65 -6.01
C ILE A 1077 7.57 -67.19 -7.45
N GLY A 1078 8.59 -66.90 -8.27
CA GLY A 1078 8.63 -67.26 -9.69
C GLY A 1078 8.60 -68.77 -9.99
N LYS A 1079 8.76 -69.63 -8.96
CA LYS A 1079 8.62 -71.10 -9.07
C LYS A 1079 7.32 -71.65 -8.44
N MET A 1080 6.56 -70.84 -7.69
CA MET A 1080 5.44 -71.30 -6.88
C MET A 1080 4.10 -71.31 -7.63
N ALA A 1081 3.97 -70.47 -8.66
CA ALA A 1081 2.78 -70.32 -9.49
C ALA A 1081 3.17 -70.08 -10.96
N ASN A 1082 2.38 -70.62 -11.89
CA ASN A 1082 2.55 -70.44 -13.34
C ASN A 1082 2.11 -69.02 -13.74
N LEU A 1083 2.97 -68.03 -13.52
CA LEU A 1083 2.66 -66.60 -13.58
C LEU A 1083 3.04 -65.97 -14.93
N ASP A 1084 2.48 -66.47 -16.03
CA ASP A 1084 2.53 -65.81 -17.35
C ASP A 1084 1.51 -64.65 -17.48
N ASN A 1085 1.05 -64.09 -16.36
CA ASN A 1085 0.07 -63.00 -16.34
C ASN A 1085 0.81 -61.63 -16.38
N PRO A 1086 0.65 -60.81 -17.43
CA PRO A 1086 1.31 -59.51 -17.56
C PRO A 1086 0.88 -58.47 -16.51
N GLU A 1087 -0.16 -58.74 -15.72
CA GLU A 1087 -0.67 -57.85 -14.69
C GLU A 1087 0.03 -57.98 -13.32
N ILE A 1088 0.95 -58.95 -13.18
CA ILE A 1088 1.65 -59.27 -11.93
C ILE A 1088 3.14 -58.91 -12.06
N PHE A 1089 3.59 -57.93 -11.29
CA PHE A 1089 4.96 -57.42 -11.36
C PHE A 1089 5.83 -57.99 -10.23
N ILE A 1090 6.88 -58.75 -10.57
CA ILE A 1090 7.84 -59.28 -9.60
C ILE A 1090 9.15 -58.47 -9.65
N HIS A 1091 9.45 -57.82 -8.53
CA HIS A 1091 10.60 -56.93 -8.35
C HIS A 1091 11.65 -57.63 -7.46
N LYS A 1092 12.73 -58.12 -8.05
CA LYS A 1092 13.81 -58.78 -7.31
C LYS A 1092 14.86 -57.77 -6.86
N MET A 1093 14.99 -57.62 -5.53
CA MET A 1093 15.99 -56.79 -4.89
C MET A 1093 17.38 -57.43 -4.98
N SER A 1094 18.42 -56.61 -5.12
CA SER A 1094 19.81 -57.05 -5.04
C SER A 1094 20.13 -57.64 -3.65
N ASP A 1095 20.98 -58.66 -3.61
CA ASP A 1095 21.50 -59.20 -2.36
C ASP A 1095 22.34 -58.13 -1.61
N PRO A 1096 22.32 -58.11 -0.26
CA PRO A 1096 22.97 -57.08 0.53
C PRO A 1096 24.49 -57.18 0.44
N GLU A 1097 25.15 -56.02 0.26
CA GLU A 1097 26.60 -55.87 0.36
C GLU A 1097 27.08 -56.23 1.77
N ARG A 1098 27.50 -57.48 1.97
CA ARG A 1098 28.16 -57.90 3.22
C ARG A 1098 29.54 -57.26 3.29
N ARG A 1099 29.67 -56.20 4.09
CA ARG A 1099 30.98 -55.74 4.54
C ARG A 1099 31.60 -56.83 5.42
N ASN A 1100 32.65 -57.48 4.91
CA ASN A 1100 33.55 -58.28 5.73
C ASN A 1100 34.31 -57.32 6.65
N ASN A 1101 33.75 -57.03 7.83
CA ASN A 1101 34.48 -56.39 8.92
C ASN A 1101 35.42 -57.42 9.56
N SER A 1102 36.55 -57.66 8.89
CA SER A 1102 37.71 -58.38 9.43
C SER A 1102 38.93 -57.46 9.35
N SER A 1103 38.92 -56.41 10.16
CA SER A 1103 40.01 -55.51 10.52
C SER A 1103 39.59 -54.75 11.78
#